data_AF-A0A1T4RDZ1-F1
#
_entry.id   AF-A0A1T4RDZ1-F1
#
_cell.length_a   1.000
_cell.length_b   1.000
_cell.length_c   1.000
_cell.angle_alpha   90.00
_cell.angle_beta   90.00
_cell.angle_gamma   90.00
#
_symmetry.space_group_name_H-M   'P 1'
#
loop_
_entity.id
_entity.type
_entity.pdbx_description
1 polymer ?
#
loop_
_entity_poly.entity_id
_entity_poly.type
_entity_poly.pdbx_seq_one_letter_code
_entity_poly.pdbx_strand_id
1 'polypeptide(L)'
;MLRLAVFALFLSFSTLFAQVQFPHGSGVIDVTLPPYNAKNDGKTDVTEIIQQALDDHPNGDYIIYLPNGTYLISRQLSWPQAEKEEHSYRKTILQGESMGGTHLVMQDNAYGYDNPDAPRAMLYTGMGNFAHNRNAIRDMTLHTGKGNPGLIGIRFNANNQGTILNVKIFSGDGSGVAGIDMNYTDNIGPLFIKNVEIRGFNVGILTGFPMYGMTFEHITLLDQKKYGIENHDQVLTIRNLRSRNAVPAVANFGENALLTMLGGALEYTGKKKAKIPAIYNEGFLFARDIATSRYAKAIEDRGPASGEGVDGSEIIEYSSDLPTNLCHSPQYSFKLSVAETMLPVEQTADLWVGIQGDYGGTQGTGSDDSKAIQQAIDDGAETIYFTPGGRYTINKDIHIRKRVRRLIGTEATIDGTGKFIIENSAFKEITIERFGEFGAGIVHKSPQALILKNMKVKEYESAEQGAGDLYLEDVAINQMEINRQHVWGRSLYMDNDRKTKIVNNGGTLWILGLTANNGNTVLHNRKHGEAELVGVHVISNRKAKYAPMFINDSASISVEGLRETLIQGNAFPKIAEETRNGITQTLFSESLLKNPSGGTMMTLFVGYIPKVGSNEPPEVEGADDMILLQSDIAKFSGRVYDDGRGSKGFCKDPVQWKKISGPGRVVFSNDKDYETDVSFSYSGRYNIAFTADDGEFKSSDTSRIYVFDLRTTTKDHSGNGVASGRGMDTWVSEFDGYSPHGDDSLLQIGYSKEGASAKIYLKFDVSAVPGPISDAALQLQMPPDPRYKDKKKPVLWNVFGLLEEPGKDFGDGILPADWQESEMTWYNAPANQDGPGGAYIPRKARGGGIDPKYTSYLGTISPKPDSPFGTFIKTTNLTDFMKRKHKSKIFTFILSAIAPSDSSYFVYSRDAGKALAPALYISYFDSNRTVSGITTESAIQLSKVHIDIVTLECDFDLTIGEPQFVKIEIFNESGKFIQQICGRELKSETKYPFKFKAKSFPTGKYTLKVSGESFSREEKFYILN
;
A
#
# COMPACT_ATOMS: atom_id res chain seq x y z
N MET A 1 -10.99 29.04 -2.83
CA MET A 1 -10.61 30.46 -3.07
C MET A 1 -9.88 31.12 -1.90
N LEU A 2 -10.18 30.80 -0.63
CA LEU A 2 -9.48 31.39 0.52
C LEU A 2 -8.06 30.83 0.79
N ARG A 3 -7.69 29.67 0.21
CA ARG A 3 -6.34 29.08 0.32
C ARG A 3 -5.32 29.59 -0.71
N LEU A 4 -5.76 30.14 -1.84
CA LEU A 4 -4.87 30.77 -2.83
C LEU A 4 -4.30 32.12 -2.35
N ALA A 5 -5.01 32.80 -1.45
CA ALA A 5 -4.60 34.13 -0.94
C ALA A 5 -3.45 34.06 0.08
N VAL A 6 -3.32 32.94 0.81
CA VAL A 6 -2.24 32.76 1.80
C VAL A 6 -0.91 32.40 1.12
N PHE A 7 -0.95 31.80 -0.07
CA PHE A 7 0.26 31.53 -0.87
C PHE A 7 0.85 32.77 -1.56
N ALA A 8 0.06 33.84 -1.71
CA ALA A 8 0.50 35.07 -2.37
C ALA A 8 1.15 36.10 -1.41
N LEU A 9 1.20 35.84 -0.10
CA LEU A 9 1.65 36.81 0.91
C LEU A 9 3.04 36.52 1.52
N PHE A 10 3.91 35.83 0.78
CA PHE A 10 5.37 35.78 1.04
C PHE A 10 6.16 36.41 -0.12
N LEU A 11 5.64 37.52 -0.66
CA LEU A 11 6.35 38.35 -1.63
C LEU A 11 7.14 39.42 -0.89
N SER A 12 8.44 39.51 -1.22
CA SER A 12 9.41 40.53 -0.80
C SER A 12 10.00 40.41 0.61
N PHE A 13 10.72 39.33 0.90
CA PHE A 13 12.01 39.53 1.57
C PHE A 13 13.04 39.75 0.46
N SER A 14 13.43 41.01 0.28
CA SER A 14 14.71 41.31 -0.34
C SER A 14 15.79 40.69 0.54
N THR A 15 16.22 39.47 0.21
CA THR A 15 17.48 38.95 0.71
C THR A 15 18.56 39.87 0.18
N LEU A 16 19.04 40.78 1.03
CA LEU A 16 20.43 41.22 0.93
C LEU A 16 21.24 39.93 0.79
N PHE A 17 21.83 39.69 -0.38
CA PHE A 17 22.60 38.46 -0.61
C PHE A 17 23.75 38.46 0.40
N ALA A 18 23.79 37.45 1.27
CA ALA A 18 24.86 37.29 2.24
C ALA A 18 26.20 37.22 1.49
N GLN A 19 27.16 38.03 1.92
CA GLN A 19 28.52 38.04 1.40
C GLN A 19 29.36 37.14 2.30
N VAL A 20 30.03 36.15 1.72
CA VAL A 20 30.92 35.27 2.45
C VAL A 20 32.33 35.81 2.34
N GLN A 21 32.85 36.34 3.44
CA GLN A 21 34.22 36.81 3.55
C GLN A 21 35.01 35.97 4.55
N PHE A 22 36.31 35.81 4.28
CA PHE A 22 37.23 35.05 5.13
C PHE A 22 38.28 35.98 5.75
N PRO A 23 38.79 35.66 6.95
CA PRO A 23 39.82 36.48 7.60
C PRO A 23 41.07 36.58 6.72
N HIS A 24 41.74 37.73 6.75
CA HIS A 24 43.03 37.88 6.07
C HIS A 24 44.05 36.89 6.66
N GLY A 25 44.77 36.18 5.81
CA GLY A 25 45.72 35.14 6.26
C GLY A 25 45.07 33.82 6.67
N SER A 26 43.77 33.62 6.42
CA SER A 26 43.07 32.36 6.72
C SER A 26 43.52 31.15 5.90
N GLY A 27 44.32 31.33 4.85
CA GLY A 27 44.75 30.26 3.94
C GLY A 27 43.77 29.93 2.82
N VAL A 28 42.66 30.68 2.71
CA VAL A 28 41.76 30.62 1.54
C VAL A 28 42.46 31.18 0.30
N ILE A 29 42.25 30.52 -0.84
CA ILE A 29 42.93 30.86 -2.10
C ILE A 29 42.10 31.90 -2.85
N ASP A 30 42.37 33.17 -2.58
CA ASP A 30 41.83 34.28 -3.36
C ASP A 30 42.55 34.38 -4.70
N VAL A 31 41.84 34.08 -5.79
CA VAL A 31 42.43 34.07 -7.14
C VAL A 31 42.86 35.45 -7.62
N THR A 32 42.38 36.54 -7.00
CA THR A 32 42.76 37.92 -7.37
C THR A 32 44.07 38.37 -6.72
N LEU A 33 44.57 37.60 -5.75
CA LEU A 33 45.84 37.86 -5.06
C LEU A 33 46.98 37.01 -5.65
N PRO A 34 48.26 37.33 -5.34
CA PRO A 34 49.39 36.50 -5.70
C PRO A 34 49.25 35.06 -5.15
N PRO A 35 49.64 34.02 -5.92
CA PRO A 35 50.35 34.09 -7.20
C PRO A 35 49.45 34.28 -8.44
N TYR A 36 48.13 34.15 -8.31
CA TYR A 36 47.21 34.04 -9.46
C TYR A 36 46.87 35.38 -10.12
N ASN A 37 46.64 36.44 -9.32
CA ASN A 37 46.35 37.80 -9.82
C ASN A 37 45.26 37.85 -10.92
N ALA A 38 44.24 37.01 -10.83
CA ALA A 38 43.14 36.94 -11.76
C ALA A 38 42.40 38.27 -11.82
N LYS A 39 42.11 38.76 -13.02
CA LYS A 39 41.29 39.96 -13.23
C LYS A 39 39.81 39.59 -13.24
N ASN A 40 39.00 40.36 -12.53
CA ASN A 40 37.55 40.22 -12.42
C ASN A 40 36.79 41.33 -13.19
N ASP A 41 37.35 41.77 -14.32
CA ASP A 41 36.85 42.91 -15.13
C ASP A 41 35.82 42.52 -16.21
N GLY A 42 35.53 41.23 -16.36
CA GLY A 42 34.64 40.65 -17.37
C GLY A 42 35.16 40.74 -18.81
N LYS A 43 36.43 41.11 -19.00
CA LYS A 43 37.05 41.32 -20.32
C LYS A 43 38.29 40.47 -20.51
N THR A 44 39.10 40.34 -19.47
CA THR A 44 40.29 39.51 -19.48
C THR A 44 39.88 38.05 -19.32
N ASP A 45 40.28 37.22 -20.27
CA ASP A 45 40.14 35.77 -20.14
C ASP A 45 41.06 35.27 -19.02
N VAL A 46 40.45 34.72 -17.97
CA VAL A 46 41.15 34.21 -16.79
C VAL A 46 41.08 32.68 -16.69
N THR A 47 40.73 31.98 -17.77
CA THR A 47 40.50 30.53 -17.75
C THR A 47 41.71 29.77 -17.24
N GLU A 48 42.90 30.04 -17.80
CA GLU A 48 44.15 29.38 -17.38
C GLU A 48 44.51 29.71 -15.94
N ILE A 49 44.20 30.92 -15.47
CA ILE A 49 44.53 31.37 -14.12
C ILE A 49 43.69 30.63 -13.08
N ILE A 50 42.38 30.54 -13.30
CA ILE A 50 41.48 29.81 -12.41
C ILE A 50 41.75 28.30 -12.49
N GLN A 51 42.03 27.77 -13.69
CA GLN A 51 42.42 26.36 -13.84
C GLN A 51 43.71 26.05 -13.09
N GLN A 52 44.72 26.93 -13.17
CA GLN A 52 45.96 26.76 -12.40
C GLN A 52 45.68 26.77 -10.89
N ALA A 53 44.80 27.65 -10.41
CA ALA A 53 44.42 27.66 -8.99
C ALA A 53 43.74 26.35 -8.55
N LEU A 54 42.95 25.71 -9.43
CA LEU A 54 42.41 24.37 -9.16
C LEU A 54 43.52 23.31 -9.18
N ASP A 55 44.39 23.33 -10.19
CA ASP A 55 45.44 22.34 -10.43
C ASP A 55 46.56 22.37 -9.38
N ASP A 56 46.78 23.50 -8.72
CA ASP A 56 47.74 23.64 -7.62
C ASP A 56 47.26 22.99 -6.31
N HIS A 57 45.96 22.69 -6.20
CA HIS A 57 45.34 22.18 -4.97
C HIS A 57 44.53 20.87 -5.14
N PRO A 58 45.09 19.83 -5.80
CA PRO A 58 44.38 18.56 -6.00
C PRO A 58 44.14 17.84 -4.68
N ASN A 59 42.91 17.35 -4.46
CA ASN A 59 42.54 16.59 -3.27
C ASN A 59 42.82 17.34 -1.94
N GLY A 60 42.88 18.67 -1.99
CA GLY A 60 43.51 19.48 -0.95
C GLY A 60 42.58 19.97 0.15
N ASP A 61 41.26 19.90 -0.04
CA ASP A 61 40.28 20.56 0.85
C ASP A 61 40.59 22.07 0.99
N TYR A 62 40.97 22.72 -0.12
CA TYR A 62 41.13 24.16 -0.23
C TYR A 62 39.90 24.80 -0.85
N ILE A 63 39.69 26.07 -0.51
CA ILE A 63 38.65 26.91 -1.07
C ILE A 63 39.29 27.80 -2.13
N ILE A 64 38.93 27.56 -3.38
CA ILE A 64 39.25 28.46 -4.49
C ILE A 64 38.18 29.54 -4.50
N TYR A 65 38.57 30.74 -4.09
CA TYR A 65 37.68 31.84 -3.78
C TYR A 65 37.71 32.91 -4.86
N LEU A 66 36.52 33.28 -5.33
CA LEU A 66 36.29 34.31 -6.34
C LEU A 66 35.57 35.50 -5.70
N PRO A 67 36.30 36.57 -5.30
CA PRO A 67 35.70 37.82 -4.86
C PRO A 67 34.67 38.36 -5.85
N ASN A 68 33.77 39.22 -5.38
CA ASN A 68 32.78 39.86 -6.23
C ASN A 68 33.44 40.50 -7.48
N GLY A 69 32.82 40.30 -8.64
CA GLY A 69 33.34 40.72 -9.94
C GLY A 69 32.95 39.75 -11.05
N THR A 70 33.41 40.03 -12.26
CA THR A 70 33.07 39.26 -13.46
C THR A 70 34.31 38.58 -14.02
N TYR A 71 34.29 37.26 -14.09
CA TYR A 71 35.41 36.43 -14.57
C TYR A 71 35.04 35.85 -15.92
N LEU A 72 35.72 36.30 -16.98
CA LEU A 72 35.50 35.77 -18.33
C LEU A 72 36.34 34.49 -18.52
N ILE A 73 35.71 33.43 -19.00
CA ILE A 73 36.38 32.19 -19.39
C ILE A 73 35.99 31.80 -20.82
N SER A 74 36.89 31.11 -21.53
CA SER A 74 36.69 30.69 -22.93
C SER A 74 36.63 29.17 -23.12
N ARG A 75 36.96 28.39 -22.08
CA ARG A 75 36.92 26.92 -22.09
C ARG A 75 36.52 26.36 -20.73
N GLN A 76 36.31 25.04 -20.69
CA GLN A 76 35.92 24.30 -19.48
C GLN A 76 36.95 24.47 -18.35
N LEU A 77 36.46 24.71 -17.13
CA LEU A 77 37.22 24.55 -15.90
C LEU A 77 36.95 23.14 -15.34
N SER A 78 38.03 22.41 -15.06
CA SER A 78 37.96 21.02 -14.61
C SER A 78 38.55 20.87 -13.23
N TRP A 79 37.91 20.05 -12.39
CA TRP A 79 38.49 19.70 -11.11
C TRP A 79 39.79 18.93 -11.36
N PRO A 80 40.79 19.08 -10.49
CA PRO A 80 42.12 18.63 -10.78
C PRO A 80 42.23 17.10 -10.67
N GLN A 81 43.05 16.51 -11.54
CA GLN A 81 43.56 15.17 -11.35
C GLN A 81 44.68 15.19 -10.31
N ALA A 82 44.74 14.19 -9.44
CA ALA A 82 45.85 13.99 -8.53
C ALA A 82 46.84 12.98 -9.12
N GLU A 83 48.04 12.88 -8.53
CA GLU A 83 49.04 11.87 -8.91
C GLU A 83 48.50 10.43 -8.84
N LYS A 84 47.56 10.20 -7.90
CA LYS A 84 46.88 8.92 -7.71
C LYS A 84 45.44 9.03 -8.16
N GLU A 85 44.98 8.06 -8.93
CA GLU A 85 43.62 8.04 -9.51
C GLU A 85 42.54 8.14 -8.42
N GLU A 86 42.71 7.47 -7.28
CA GLU A 86 41.77 7.49 -6.15
C GLU A 86 41.64 8.85 -5.44
N HIS A 87 42.55 9.77 -5.73
CA HIS A 87 42.59 11.13 -5.21
C HIS A 87 42.14 12.18 -6.23
N SER A 88 41.91 11.81 -7.49
CA SER A 88 41.48 12.74 -8.52
C SER A 88 40.06 13.24 -8.29
N TYR A 89 39.78 14.48 -8.71
CA TYR A 89 38.44 15.05 -8.83
C TYR A 89 37.61 15.10 -7.55
N ARG A 90 38.25 15.24 -6.40
CA ARG A 90 37.57 15.27 -5.10
C ARG A 90 38.14 16.38 -4.22
N LYS A 91 37.43 16.71 -3.14
CA LYS A 91 37.87 17.65 -2.12
C LYS A 91 38.28 19.02 -2.69
N THR A 92 37.53 19.45 -3.70
CA THR A 92 37.78 20.70 -4.41
C THR A 92 36.53 21.59 -4.30
N ILE A 93 36.73 22.79 -3.75
CA ILE A 93 35.66 23.74 -3.44
C ILE A 93 35.88 25.01 -4.25
N LEU A 94 34.90 25.37 -5.07
CA LEU A 94 34.84 26.65 -5.77
C LEU A 94 33.76 27.52 -5.12
N GLN A 95 34.14 28.70 -4.63
CA GLN A 95 33.22 29.56 -3.89
C GLN A 95 33.34 31.01 -4.34
N GLY A 96 32.21 31.63 -4.69
CA GLY A 96 32.13 33.07 -4.86
C GLY A 96 31.94 33.80 -3.54
N GLU A 97 32.19 35.10 -3.53
CA GLU A 97 31.86 35.97 -2.40
C GLU A 97 30.34 36.09 -2.21
N SER A 98 29.57 36.16 -3.30
CA SER A 98 28.12 36.22 -3.22
C SER A 98 27.44 35.76 -4.50
N MET A 99 26.25 35.14 -4.35
CA MET A 99 25.43 34.71 -5.48
C MET A 99 25.09 35.86 -6.45
N GLY A 100 24.93 37.09 -5.94
CA GLY A 100 24.56 38.25 -6.74
C GLY A 100 25.72 39.10 -7.28
N GLY A 101 26.95 38.90 -6.79
CA GLY A 101 28.10 39.74 -7.12
C GLY A 101 29.29 39.00 -7.76
N THR A 102 29.39 37.68 -7.60
CA THR A 102 30.39 36.86 -8.29
C THR A 102 29.79 36.25 -9.55
N HIS A 103 30.28 36.67 -10.71
CA HIS A 103 29.83 36.21 -12.03
C HIS A 103 30.95 35.48 -12.76
N LEU A 104 30.76 34.21 -13.08
CA LEU A 104 31.60 33.47 -14.01
C LEU A 104 30.90 33.44 -15.38
N VAL A 105 31.56 33.91 -16.43
CA VAL A 105 30.94 34.14 -17.74
C VAL A 105 31.71 33.38 -18.80
N MET A 106 31.04 32.46 -19.49
CA MET A 106 31.56 31.83 -20.70
C MET A 106 31.50 32.81 -21.87
N GLN A 107 32.57 32.86 -22.66
CA GLN A 107 32.65 33.62 -23.90
C GLN A 107 31.52 33.24 -24.88
N ASP A 108 30.99 34.24 -25.59
CA ASP A 108 30.05 34.00 -26.69
C ASP A 108 30.73 33.26 -27.85
N ASN A 109 30.03 32.30 -28.46
CA ASN A 109 30.56 31.43 -29.53
C ASN A 109 31.90 30.78 -29.14
N ALA A 110 31.99 30.32 -27.89
CA ALA A 110 33.20 29.67 -27.38
C ALA A 110 33.51 28.40 -28.19
N TYR A 111 34.79 28.22 -28.51
CA TYR A 111 35.24 27.10 -29.32
C TYR A 111 34.96 25.75 -28.64
N GLY A 112 34.33 24.82 -29.36
CA GLY A 112 34.00 23.48 -28.88
C GLY A 112 32.64 23.34 -28.18
N TYR A 113 31.82 24.38 -28.18
CA TYR A 113 30.44 24.38 -27.64
C TYR A 113 29.37 24.55 -28.72
N ASP A 114 29.74 24.42 -30.00
CA ASP A 114 28.85 24.56 -31.16
C ASP A 114 28.03 23.30 -31.47
N ASN A 115 28.48 22.12 -30.99
CA ASN A 115 27.81 20.84 -31.26
C ASN A 115 27.04 20.30 -30.05
N PRO A 116 25.68 20.29 -30.07
CA PRO A 116 24.86 19.72 -29.00
C PRO A 116 24.93 18.19 -28.86
N ASP A 117 25.38 17.47 -29.88
CA ASP A 117 25.54 16.02 -29.83
C ASP A 117 26.85 15.58 -29.16
N ALA A 118 27.78 16.52 -28.94
CA ALA A 118 29.04 16.30 -28.24
C ALA A 118 29.23 17.34 -27.11
N PRO A 119 28.33 17.37 -26.11
CA PRO A 119 28.26 18.49 -25.20
C PRO A 119 29.42 18.53 -24.20
N ARG A 120 29.79 19.76 -23.83
CA ARG A 120 30.89 20.07 -22.90
C ARG A 120 30.40 20.94 -21.77
N ALA A 121 30.98 20.74 -20.59
CA ALA A 121 30.59 21.50 -19.42
C ALA A 121 31.41 22.79 -19.30
N MET A 122 30.81 23.82 -18.71
CA MET A 122 31.53 25.01 -18.27
C MET A 122 32.33 24.69 -16.99
N LEU A 123 31.71 24.00 -16.03
CA LEU A 123 32.36 23.42 -14.85
C LEU A 123 32.27 21.88 -14.88
N TYR A 124 33.39 21.19 -14.73
CA TYR A 124 33.46 19.72 -14.80
C TYR A 124 34.16 19.14 -13.58
N THR A 125 33.46 18.32 -12.80
CA THR A 125 34.02 17.70 -11.59
C THR A 125 34.55 16.28 -11.84
N GLY A 126 34.98 15.96 -13.06
CA GLY A 126 35.64 14.69 -13.35
C GLY A 126 34.72 13.46 -13.44
N MET A 127 35.32 12.35 -13.86
CA MET A 127 34.74 11.01 -13.88
C MET A 127 35.76 10.01 -13.35
N GLY A 128 35.29 8.91 -12.77
CA GLY A 128 36.17 7.85 -12.28
C GLY A 128 35.45 6.85 -11.38
N ASN A 129 36.12 5.74 -11.06
CA ASN A 129 35.54 4.65 -10.27
C ASN A 129 35.56 4.94 -8.75
N PHE A 130 36.29 5.96 -8.30
CA PHE A 130 36.43 6.31 -6.89
C PHE A 130 35.44 7.40 -6.47
N ALA A 131 35.13 7.46 -5.18
CA ALA A 131 34.18 8.44 -4.64
C ALA A 131 34.76 9.87 -4.66
N HIS A 132 34.04 10.78 -5.33
CA HIS A 132 34.31 12.20 -5.54
C HIS A 132 33.91 13.03 -4.30
N ASN A 133 34.45 12.66 -3.14
CA ASN A 133 34.01 13.24 -1.87
C ASN A 133 34.24 14.76 -1.79
N ARG A 134 33.28 15.48 -1.20
CA ARG A 134 33.37 16.89 -0.77
C ARG A 134 33.46 17.97 -1.86
N ASN A 135 33.21 17.62 -3.12
CA ASN A 135 33.16 18.66 -4.16
C ASN A 135 32.05 19.66 -3.87
N ALA A 136 32.34 20.95 -4.04
CA ALA A 136 31.36 21.99 -3.83
C ALA A 136 31.49 23.18 -4.79
N ILE A 137 30.34 23.72 -5.18
CA ILE A 137 30.22 24.99 -5.92
C ILE A 137 29.23 25.87 -5.16
N ARG A 138 29.65 27.07 -4.73
CA ARG A 138 28.87 27.91 -3.82
C ARG A 138 28.87 29.39 -4.21
N ASP A 139 27.75 30.05 -3.91
CA ASP A 139 27.63 31.52 -3.81
C ASP A 139 28.08 32.27 -5.09
N MET A 140 27.57 31.87 -6.26
CA MET A 140 27.95 32.51 -7.53
C MET A 140 26.88 32.40 -8.62
N THR A 141 27.02 33.23 -9.66
CA THR A 141 26.20 33.14 -10.88
C THR A 141 27.05 32.73 -12.08
N LEU A 142 26.59 31.73 -12.82
CA LEU A 142 27.16 31.24 -14.06
C LEU A 142 26.36 31.78 -15.25
N HIS A 143 27.04 32.46 -16.17
CA HIS A 143 26.48 32.85 -17.46
C HIS A 143 27.15 32.06 -18.57
N THR A 144 26.36 31.37 -19.39
CA THR A 144 26.92 30.46 -20.40
C THR A 144 27.12 31.09 -21.78
N GLY A 145 27.07 32.42 -21.85
CA GLY A 145 27.17 33.17 -23.11
C GLY A 145 26.03 32.90 -24.09
N LYS A 146 26.20 33.37 -25.32
CA LYS A 146 25.33 33.15 -26.48
C LYS A 146 26.06 32.35 -27.56
N GLY A 147 25.31 31.63 -28.40
CA GLY A 147 25.88 30.86 -29.50
C GLY A 147 26.63 29.59 -29.04
N ASN A 148 26.30 29.07 -27.86
CA ASN A 148 26.94 27.89 -27.25
C ASN A 148 25.93 26.73 -27.07
N PRO A 149 25.32 26.21 -28.16
CA PRO A 149 24.23 25.22 -28.06
C PRO A 149 24.63 23.87 -27.45
N GLY A 150 25.92 23.50 -27.51
CA GLY A 150 26.49 22.28 -26.90
C GLY A 150 27.00 22.45 -25.48
N LEU A 151 26.71 23.57 -24.84
CA LEU A 151 27.17 23.83 -23.48
C LEU A 151 26.28 23.19 -22.42
N ILE A 152 26.92 22.64 -21.39
CA ILE A 152 26.34 22.26 -20.10
C ILE A 152 26.86 23.22 -19.02
N GLY A 153 26.00 23.75 -18.15
CA GLY A 153 26.45 24.66 -17.10
C GLY A 153 27.42 23.96 -16.14
N ILE A 154 26.97 22.89 -15.49
CA ILE A 154 27.79 22.12 -14.56
C ILE A 154 27.60 20.63 -14.84
N ARG A 155 28.71 19.90 -15.02
CA ARG A 155 28.75 18.44 -14.84
C ARG A 155 29.26 18.14 -13.45
N PHE A 156 28.37 17.69 -12.58
CA PHE A 156 28.63 17.61 -11.15
C PHE A 156 28.64 16.16 -10.65
N ASN A 157 29.61 15.86 -9.80
CA ASN A 157 29.73 14.63 -9.06
C ASN A 157 30.29 14.94 -7.67
N ALA A 158 29.59 14.45 -6.66
CA ALA A 158 30.10 14.36 -5.31
C ALA A 158 29.58 13.09 -4.62
N ASN A 159 30.24 12.65 -3.56
CA ASN A 159 29.79 11.53 -2.72
C ASN A 159 29.95 11.85 -1.23
N ASN A 160 29.09 11.27 -0.39
CA ASN A 160 29.08 11.29 1.08
C ASN A 160 28.87 12.68 1.73
N GLN A 161 29.49 13.70 1.15
CA GLN A 161 29.37 15.11 1.45
C GLN A 161 29.65 15.84 0.15
N GLY A 162 28.85 16.81 -0.26
CA GLY A 162 29.13 17.62 -1.44
C GLY A 162 27.91 18.33 -2.00
N THR A 163 28.13 19.53 -2.51
CA THR A 163 27.03 20.48 -2.68
C THR A 163 27.10 21.43 -3.86
N ILE A 164 25.93 21.81 -4.36
CA ILE A 164 25.75 23.07 -5.09
C ILE A 164 24.82 23.95 -4.26
N LEU A 165 25.30 25.09 -3.75
CA LEU A 165 24.55 25.98 -2.85
C LEU A 165 24.53 27.41 -3.37
N ASN A 166 23.36 28.04 -3.42
CA ASN A 166 23.23 29.46 -3.79
C ASN A 166 23.86 29.76 -5.17
N VAL A 167 23.46 28.99 -6.17
CA VAL A 167 24.02 29.11 -7.53
C VAL A 167 22.93 29.45 -8.54
N LYS A 168 23.22 30.40 -9.43
CA LYS A 168 22.38 30.71 -10.59
C LYS A 168 23.07 30.29 -11.88
N ILE A 169 22.34 29.71 -12.81
CA ILE A 169 22.87 29.23 -14.09
C ILE A 169 21.99 29.76 -15.22
N PHE A 170 22.53 30.68 -16.02
CA PHE A 170 21.79 31.42 -17.03
C PHE A 170 22.38 31.24 -18.41
N SER A 171 21.55 30.73 -19.32
CA SER A 171 21.86 30.75 -20.75
C SER A 171 21.52 32.12 -21.37
N GLY A 172 22.48 32.73 -22.07
CA GLY A 172 22.36 34.08 -22.60
C GLY A 172 21.36 34.23 -23.76
N ASP A 173 21.06 33.13 -24.46
CA ASP A 173 20.08 33.02 -25.54
C ASP A 173 19.08 31.87 -25.34
N GLY A 174 19.13 31.23 -24.16
CA GLY A 174 18.33 30.05 -23.82
C GLY A 174 18.79 28.75 -24.49
N SER A 175 19.88 28.73 -25.27
CA SER A 175 20.50 27.52 -25.83
C SER A 175 21.38 26.77 -24.81
N GLY A 176 21.75 25.53 -25.12
CA GLY A 176 22.52 24.65 -24.24
C GLY A 176 21.79 23.34 -23.95
N VAL A 177 22.55 22.31 -23.57
CA VAL A 177 22.03 20.95 -23.34
C VAL A 177 21.39 20.83 -21.97
N ALA A 178 22.14 21.12 -20.90
CA ALA A 178 21.65 21.04 -19.53
C ALA A 178 22.21 22.16 -18.64
N GLY A 179 21.42 22.65 -17.69
CA GLY A 179 21.94 23.52 -16.64
C GLY A 179 22.88 22.77 -15.72
N ILE A 180 22.42 21.63 -15.18
CA ILE A 180 23.23 20.69 -14.41
C ILE A 180 23.06 19.28 -15.01
N ASP A 181 24.18 18.60 -15.27
CA ASP A 181 24.24 17.23 -15.76
C ASP A 181 24.90 16.32 -14.71
N MET A 182 24.13 15.38 -14.21
CA MET A 182 24.48 14.31 -13.28
C MET A 182 24.07 12.94 -13.88
N ASN A 183 24.16 12.81 -15.21
CA ASN A 183 23.89 11.58 -15.97
C ASN A 183 25.07 11.20 -16.89
N TYR A 184 26.25 11.78 -16.68
CA TYR A 184 27.42 11.51 -17.51
C TYR A 184 28.29 10.35 -17.01
N THR A 185 28.10 9.89 -15.77
CA THR A 185 28.81 8.74 -15.18
C THR A 185 28.03 8.16 -14.00
N ASP A 186 28.26 6.89 -13.66
CA ASP A 186 27.71 6.26 -12.44
C ASP A 186 28.45 6.75 -11.19
N ASN A 187 28.07 6.29 -9.99
CA ASN A 187 28.71 6.65 -8.72
C ASN A 187 28.57 8.16 -8.37
N ILE A 188 27.53 8.83 -8.88
CA ILE A 188 27.18 10.21 -8.51
C ILE A 188 26.25 10.18 -7.30
N GLY A 189 26.65 10.84 -6.22
CA GLY A 189 25.89 10.96 -4.98
C GLY A 189 26.39 10.04 -3.85
N PRO A 190 25.86 10.17 -2.62
CA PRO A 190 24.85 11.15 -2.25
C PRO A 190 25.43 12.57 -2.17
N LEU A 191 24.58 13.54 -2.51
CA LEU A 191 24.91 14.96 -2.56
C LEU A 191 23.67 15.83 -2.29
N PHE A 192 23.91 17.12 -2.03
CA PHE A 192 22.86 18.10 -1.72
C PHE A 192 22.90 19.33 -2.63
N ILE A 193 21.78 19.66 -3.26
CA ILE A 193 21.64 20.89 -4.07
C ILE A 193 20.58 21.78 -3.43
N LYS A 194 20.95 23.01 -3.07
CA LYS A 194 20.03 23.95 -2.42
C LYS A 194 20.10 25.34 -3.01
N ASN A 195 18.92 25.96 -3.16
CA ASN A 195 18.79 27.35 -3.60
C ASN A 195 19.48 27.58 -4.95
N VAL A 196 19.02 26.85 -5.97
CA VAL A 196 19.56 26.91 -7.33
C VAL A 196 18.50 27.40 -8.32
N GLU A 197 18.89 28.35 -9.16
CA GLU A 197 18.05 28.91 -10.23
C GLU A 197 18.67 28.61 -11.60
N ILE A 198 17.91 27.97 -12.49
CA ILE A 198 18.37 27.63 -13.84
C ILE A 198 17.42 28.22 -14.88
N ARG A 199 17.97 28.98 -15.83
CA ARG A 199 17.20 29.59 -16.92
C ARG A 199 17.73 29.22 -18.30
N GLY A 200 16.82 28.76 -19.16
CA GLY A 200 17.13 28.27 -20.51
C GLY A 200 17.47 26.78 -20.52
N PHE A 201 18.28 26.36 -21.51
CA PHE A 201 18.69 24.97 -21.77
C PHE A 201 17.56 24.06 -22.27
N ASN A 202 17.92 22.92 -22.86
CA ASN A 202 16.96 21.87 -23.16
C ASN A 202 16.44 21.24 -21.86
N VAL A 203 17.33 20.87 -20.96
CA VAL A 203 16.99 20.30 -19.65
C VAL A 203 17.53 21.21 -18.55
N GLY A 204 16.75 21.42 -17.49
CA GLY A 204 17.24 22.17 -16.33
C GLY A 204 18.26 21.35 -15.55
N ILE A 205 17.82 20.19 -15.05
CA ILE A 205 18.66 19.22 -14.34
C ILE A 205 18.47 17.83 -14.94
N LEU A 206 19.57 17.18 -15.32
CA LEU A 206 19.60 15.81 -15.83
C LEU A 206 20.26 14.89 -14.80
N THR A 207 19.59 13.81 -14.41
CA THR A 207 20.07 12.84 -13.41
C THR A 207 20.01 11.41 -13.95
N GLY A 208 20.97 10.56 -13.55
CA GLY A 208 21.14 9.24 -14.13
C GLY A 208 21.81 8.20 -13.25
N PHE A 209 21.68 6.93 -13.64
CA PHE A 209 22.26 5.73 -13.03
C PHE A 209 21.61 5.27 -11.71
N PRO A 210 21.73 3.99 -11.31
CA PRO A 210 21.01 3.50 -10.14
C PRO A 210 21.73 3.66 -8.80
N MET A 211 23.03 3.94 -8.73
CA MET A 211 23.81 3.55 -7.53
C MET A 211 23.54 4.35 -6.25
N TYR A 212 23.41 5.67 -6.33
CA TYR A 212 23.22 6.55 -5.16
C TYR A 212 21.98 7.42 -5.30
N GLY A 213 21.60 8.16 -4.25
CA GLY A 213 20.46 9.06 -4.27
C GLY A 213 20.86 10.52 -4.07
N MET A 214 20.04 11.44 -4.57
CA MET A 214 20.29 12.89 -4.53
C MET A 214 19.17 13.63 -3.82
N THR A 215 19.52 14.74 -3.16
CA THR A 215 18.57 15.57 -2.41
C THR A 215 18.61 17.00 -2.90
N PHE A 216 17.47 17.53 -3.34
CA PHE A 216 17.32 18.90 -3.83
C PHE A 216 16.33 19.69 -2.96
N GLU A 217 16.64 20.95 -2.68
CA GLU A 217 15.76 21.85 -1.95
C GLU A 217 15.78 23.26 -2.54
N HIS A 218 14.60 23.85 -2.74
CA HIS A 218 14.45 25.22 -3.28
C HIS A 218 15.08 25.39 -4.67
N ILE A 219 14.63 24.58 -5.62
CA ILE A 219 15.08 24.64 -7.02
C ILE A 219 14.10 25.47 -7.84
N THR A 220 14.61 26.39 -8.65
CA THR A 220 13.81 27.21 -9.59
C THR A 220 14.26 26.96 -11.02
N LEU A 221 13.34 26.51 -11.88
CA LEU A 221 13.62 26.12 -13.27
C LEU A 221 12.72 26.94 -14.22
N LEU A 222 13.35 27.71 -15.10
CA LEU A 222 12.70 28.68 -15.97
C LEU A 222 13.09 28.47 -17.44
N ASP A 223 12.11 28.50 -18.33
CA ASP A 223 12.31 28.54 -19.79
C ASP A 223 13.11 27.35 -20.40
N GLN A 224 12.97 26.13 -19.85
CA GLN A 224 13.51 24.90 -20.45
C GLN A 224 12.78 24.51 -21.75
N LYS A 225 13.50 23.87 -22.68
CA LYS A 225 12.98 23.50 -24.02
C LYS A 225 12.55 22.03 -24.16
N LYS A 226 12.93 21.14 -23.23
CA LYS A 226 12.59 19.70 -23.23
C LYS A 226 11.94 19.27 -21.92
N TYR A 227 12.62 19.47 -20.79
CA TYR A 227 12.11 19.15 -19.44
C TYR A 227 12.70 20.10 -18.40
N GLY A 228 11.97 20.38 -17.31
CA GLY A 228 12.57 20.98 -16.13
C GLY A 228 13.64 20.05 -15.54
N ILE A 229 13.22 18.88 -15.08
CA ILE A 229 14.09 17.81 -14.60
C ILE A 229 13.85 16.56 -15.43
N GLU A 230 14.92 15.89 -15.85
CA GLU A 230 14.90 14.58 -16.50
C GLU A 230 15.70 13.60 -15.64
N ASN A 231 15.01 12.61 -15.05
CA ASN A 231 15.58 11.61 -14.15
C ASN A 231 15.56 10.22 -14.78
N HIS A 232 16.70 9.52 -14.74
CA HIS A 232 16.85 8.15 -15.25
C HIS A 232 17.41 7.23 -14.17
N ASP A 233 16.65 6.22 -13.73
CA ASP A 233 17.03 5.17 -12.75
C ASP A 233 17.53 5.63 -11.36
N GLN A 234 17.60 6.94 -11.11
CA GLN A 234 18.12 7.55 -9.89
C GLN A 234 17.09 7.61 -8.75
N VAL A 235 17.59 7.64 -7.50
CA VAL A 235 16.80 8.03 -6.33
C VAL A 235 16.88 9.54 -6.17
N LEU A 236 15.78 10.23 -6.46
CA LEU A 236 15.72 11.69 -6.46
C LEU A 236 14.69 12.22 -5.46
N THR A 237 15.17 12.98 -4.47
CA THR A 237 14.34 13.59 -3.42
C THR A 237 14.32 15.09 -3.59
N ILE A 238 13.14 15.71 -3.67
CA ILE A 238 13.00 17.14 -3.97
C ILE A 238 12.01 17.79 -3.00
N ARG A 239 12.41 18.91 -2.39
CA ARG A 239 11.51 19.79 -1.64
C ARG A 239 11.43 21.18 -2.26
N ASN A 240 10.20 21.69 -2.43
CA ASN A 240 9.90 23.03 -2.93
C ASN A 240 10.50 23.29 -4.34
N LEU A 241 10.08 22.50 -5.32
CA LEU A 241 10.40 22.73 -6.73
C LEU A 241 9.51 23.82 -7.32
N ARG A 242 10.11 24.83 -7.93
CA ARG A 242 9.42 25.83 -8.75
C ARG A 242 9.80 25.63 -10.21
N SER A 243 8.83 25.27 -11.03
CA SER A 243 9.03 25.11 -12.47
C SER A 243 8.07 26.01 -13.23
N ARG A 244 8.60 26.82 -14.14
CA ARG A 244 7.80 27.72 -14.98
C ARG A 244 8.24 27.56 -16.43
N ASN A 245 7.58 26.63 -17.12
CA ASN A 245 8.05 26.07 -18.39
C ASN A 245 6.93 25.86 -19.41
N ALA A 246 7.29 25.81 -20.69
CA ALA A 246 6.38 25.40 -21.76
C ALA A 246 6.48 23.88 -22.08
N VAL A 247 7.09 23.11 -21.18
CA VAL A 247 7.36 21.67 -21.23
C VAL A 247 7.03 21.02 -19.87
N PRO A 248 7.04 19.68 -19.73
CA PRO A 248 6.84 19.06 -18.43
C PRO A 248 7.89 19.52 -17.41
N ALA A 249 7.46 19.68 -16.17
CA ALA A 249 8.33 20.12 -15.09
C ALA A 249 9.30 19.01 -14.67
N VAL A 250 8.82 17.76 -14.63
CA VAL A 250 9.63 16.59 -14.29
C VAL A 250 9.25 15.41 -15.19
N ALA A 251 10.26 14.71 -15.68
CA ALA A 251 10.12 13.42 -16.33
C ALA A 251 10.99 12.38 -15.59
N ASN A 252 10.36 11.32 -15.10
CA ASN A 252 10.99 10.27 -14.30
C ASN A 252 10.94 8.93 -15.07
N PHE A 253 12.09 8.40 -15.44
CA PHE A 253 12.25 7.25 -16.33
C PHE A 253 13.10 6.15 -15.69
N GLY A 254 12.82 4.90 -16.08
CA GLY A 254 13.63 3.73 -15.70
C GLY A 254 13.05 2.94 -14.52
N GLU A 255 13.26 1.62 -14.56
CA GLU A 255 12.69 0.66 -13.60
C GLU A 255 13.28 0.80 -12.19
N ASN A 256 14.46 1.42 -12.04
CA ASN A 256 15.07 1.70 -10.73
C ASN A 256 14.74 3.10 -10.19
N ALA A 257 14.06 3.94 -10.97
CA ALA A 257 13.86 5.33 -10.60
C ALA A 257 12.87 5.48 -9.46
N LEU A 258 13.26 6.27 -8.45
CA LEU A 258 12.40 6.64 -7.33
C LEU A 258 12.42 8.17 -7.21
N LEU A 259 11.27 8.80 -7.41
CA LEU A 259 11.07 10.22 -7.24
C LEU A 259 10.22 10.50 -6.00
N THR A 260 10.74 11.30 -5.08
CA THR A 260 10.01 11.74 -3.88
C THR A 260 9.95 13.26 -3.86
N MET A 261 8.75 13.85 -3.92
CA MET A 261 8.55 15.29 -4.04
C MET A 261 7.63 15.85 -2.95
N LEU A 262 8.11 16.87 -2.23
CA LEU A 262 7.33 17.60 -1.23
C LEU A 262 7.25 19.08 -1.56
N GLY A 263 6.03 19.62 -1.71
CA GLY A 263 5.85 21.03 -1.92
C GLY A 263 6.33 21.51 -3.29
N GLY A 264 5.70 22.56 -3.82
CA GLY A 264 6.19 23.22 -5.03
C GLY A 264 5.08 23.83 -5.87
N ALA A 265 5.50 24.46 -6.96
CA ALA A 265 4.61 25.07 -7.93
C ALA A 265 5.10 24.79 -9.35
N LEU A 266 4.28 24.11 -10.14
CA LEU A 266 4.55 23.72 -11.53
C LEU A 266 3.60 24.49 -12.45
N GLU A 267 4.11 25.50 -13.16
CA GLU A 267 3.36 26.38 -14.03
C GLU A 267 3.70 26.15 -15.50
N TYR A 268 2.68 25.82 -16.29
CA TYR A 268 2.81 25.81 -17.74
C TYR A 268 2.68 27.23 -18.33
N THR A 269 3.71 27.72 -19.02
CA THR A 269 3.77 29.09 -19.55
C THR A 269 3.29 29.25 -20.99
N GLY A 270 3.02 28.15 -21.71
CA GLY A 270 2.59 28.23 -23.11
C GLY A 270 1.29 29.03 -23.29
N LYS A 271 1.07 29.59 -24.50
CA LYS A 271 -0.06 30.51 -24.75
C LYS A 271 -1.44 29.84 -24.58
N LYS A 272 -1.56 28.54 -24.87
CA LYS A 272 -2.78 27.73 -24.70
C LYS A 272 -2.58 26.74 -23.55
N LYS A 273 -3.66 26.18 -22.99
CA LYS A 273 -3.56 25.09 -22.01
C LYS A 273 -2.78 23.91 -22.64
N ALA A 274 -1.88 23.30 -21.88
CA ALA A 274 -1.04 22.21 -22.36
C ALA A 274 -1.87 20.96 -22.67
N LYS A 275 -1.35 20.10 -23.56
CA LYS A 275 -1.82 18.72 -23.77
C LYS A 275 -0.91 17.67 -23.10
N ILE A 276 0.01 18.14 -22.26
CA ILE A 276 1.04 17.35 -21.59
C ILE A 276 0.83 17.41 -20.06
N PRO A 277 1.32 16.43 -19.31
CA PRO A 277 1.30 16.45 -17.85
C PRO A 277 2.37 17.39 -17.27
N ALA A 278 2.21 17.76 -16.00
CA ALA A 278 3.25 18.48 -15.24
C ALA A 278 4.39 17.53 -14.84
N ILE A 279 4.04 16.33 -14.35
CA ILE A 279 4.95 15.25 -14.00
C ILE A 279 4.62 14.04 -14.87
N TYR A 280 5.62 13.53 -15.60
CA TYR A 280 5.54 12.27 -16.32
C TYR A 280 6.35 11.21 -15.55
N ASN A 281 5.72 10.09 -15.19
CA ASN A 281 6.34 9.05 -14.38
C ASN A 281 6.27 7.67 -15.06
N GLU A 282 7.42 7.02 -15.21
CA GLU A 282 7.59 5.61 -15.61
C GLU A 282 8.31 4.79 -14.52
N GLY A 283 8.69 5.40 -13.39
CA GLY A 283 9.30 4.74 -12.24
C GLY A 283 8.37 4.71 -11.03
N PHE A 284 8.94 4.82 -9.82
CA PHE A 284 8.18 4.96 -8.58
C PHE A 284 8.10 6.44 -8.16
N LEU A 285 6.93 6.84 -7.67
CA LEU A 285 6.65 8.24 -7.31
C LEU A 285 5.91 8.35 -5.98
N PHE A 286 6.41 9.20 -5.11
CA PHE A 286 5.64 9.80 -4.02
C PHE A 286 5.64 11.33 -4.17
N ALA A 287 4.49 11.97 -4.10
CA ALA A 287 4.36 13.41 -4.24
C ALA A 287 3.28 14.00 -3.33
N ARG A 288 3.54 15.11 -2.63
CA ARG A 288 2.50 15.81 -1.84
C ARG A 288 2.69 17.33 -1.81
N ASP A 289 1.60 18.04 -1.56
CA ASP A 289 1.51 19.50 -1.41
C ASP A 289 2.04 20.30 -2.63
N ILE A 290 1.81 19.81 -3.86
CA ILE A 290 2.31 20.44 -5.09
C ILE A 290 1.17 21.12 -5.85
N ALA A 291 1.31 22.41 -6.11
CA ALA A 291 0.40 23.14 -6.99
C ALA A 291 0.80 22.96 -8.46
N THR A 292 -0.17 22.68 -9.33
CA THR A 292 0.04 22.63 -10.78
C THR A 292 -0.91 23.60 -11.49
N SER A 293 -0.46 24.23 -12.57
CA SER A 293 -1.32 25.15 -13.32
C SER A 293 -1.12 25.04 -14.82
N ARG A 294 -2.24 25.09 -15.56
CA ARG A 294 -2.31 25.13 -17.03
C ARG A 294 -1.77 23.89 -17.77
N TYR A 295 -1.35 22.84 -17.06
CA TYR A 295 -1.10 21.50 -17.59
C TYR A 295 -2.41 20.74 -17.90
N ALA A 296 -2.32 19.67 -18.71
CA ALA A 296 -3.46 18.80 -18.99
C ALA A 296 -3.83 17.96 -17.75
N LYS A 297 -2.81 17.40 -17.11
CA LYS A 297 -2.85 16.59 -15.88
C LYS A 297 -1.74 17.03 -14.94
N ALA A 298 -1.91 16.79 -13.64
CA ALA A 298 -0.85 17.02 -12.67
C ALA A 298 0.20 15.89 -12.75
N ILE A 299 -0.24 14.63 -12.76
CA ILE A 299 0.62 13.45 -12.88
C ILE A 299 0.05 12.54 -13.97
N GLU A 300 0.91 12.14 -14.90
CA GLU A 300 0.69 10.97 -15.74
C GLU A 300 1.62 9.86 -15.26
N ASP A 301 1.04 8.75 -14.80
CA ASP A 301 1.78 7.64 -14.22
C ASP A 301 1.64 6.40 -15.13
N ARG A 302 2.78 5.82 -15.46
CA ARG A 302 2.95 4.60 -16.25
C ARG A 302 4.01 3.69 -15.61
N GLY A 303 4.26 3.88 -14.32
CA GLY A 303 5.25 3.14 -13.56
C GLY A 303 4.87 1.68 -13.34
N PRO A 304 5.78 0.87 -12.77
CA PRO A 304 5.58 -0.58 -12.59
C PRO A 304 4.36 -0.95 -11.74
N ALA A 305 4.01 -0.11 -10.77
CA ALA A 305 2.82 -0.29 -9.93
C ALA A 305 1.51 0.14 -10.61
N SER A 306 1.58 0.76 -11.80
CA SER A 306 0.43 1.19 -12.62
C SER A 306 -0.57 2.10 -11.88
N GLY A 307 -0.08 3.08 -11.12
CA GLY A 307 -0.91 4.07 -10.44
C GLY A 307 -1.82 4.87 -11.40
N GLU A 308 -2.94 5.39 -10.90
CA GLU A 308 -3.95 6.05 -11.73
C GLU A 308 -3.55 7.45 -12.23
N GLY A 309 -2.45 8.01 -11.70
CA GLY A 309 -2.06 9.40 -11.91
C GLY A 309 -2.97 10.39 -11.19
N VAL A 310 -2.83 11.68 -11.51
CA VAL A 310 -3.60 12.76 -10.85
C VAL A 310 -4.07 13.79 -11.88
N ASP A 311 -5.39 13.97 -11.95
CA ASP A 311 -6.02 15.06 -12.67
C ASP A 311 -6.17 16.32 -11.79
N GLY A 312 -6.33 17.50 -12.40
CA GLY A 312 -6.57 18.75 -11.67
C GLY A 312 -5.33 19.64 -11.51
N SER A 313 -5.42 20.60 -10.58
CA SER A 313 -4.44 21.67 -10.38
C SER A 313 -3.65 21.56 -9.07
N GLU A 314 -3.81 20.48 -8.33
CA GLU A 314 -3.19 20.29 -7.02
C GLU A 314 -2.96 18.79 -6.78
N ILE A 315 -1.77 18.46 -6.29
CA ILE A 315 -1.41 17.14 -5.79
C ILE A 315 -1.38 17.27 -4.27
N ILE A 316 -2.47 16.85 -3.62
CA ILE A 316 -2.55 16.86 -2.15
C ILE A 316 -1.58 15.84 -1.59
N GLU A 317 -1.71 14.59 -2.03
CA GLU A 317 -0.79 13.48 -1.80
C GLU A 317 -1.05 12.42 -2.85
N TYR A 318 0.01 11.80 -3.34
CA TYR A 318 -0.03 10.75 -4.35
C TYR A 318 1.11 9.77 -4.12
N SER A 319 0.81 8.49 -4.27
CA SER A 319 1.73 7.38 -4.22
C SER A 319 1.45 6.52 -5.45
N SER A 320 2.48 6.20 -6.24
CA SER A 320 2.32 5.39 -7.45
C SER A 320 2.01 3.91 -7.15
N ASP A 321 2.21 3.49 -5.90
CA ASP A 321 1.88 2.16 -5.37
C ASP A 321 0.99 2.30 -4.13
N LEU A 322 0.32 1.22 -3.72
CA LEU A 322 -0.54 1.22 -2.53
C LEU A 322 0.30 1.50 -1.26
N PRO A 323 -0.13 2.43 -0.39
CA PRO A 323 0.54 2.64 0.89
C PRO A 323 0.58 1.34 1.71
N THR A 324 1.70 1.10 2.38
CA THR A 324 1.90 -0.09 3.21
C THR A 324 1.81 0.26 4.69
N ASN A 325 1.03 -0.50 5.45
CA ASN A 325 0.94 -0.41 6.91
C ASN A 325 0.88 -1.80 7.53
N LEU A 326 1.40 -1.94 8.75
CA LEU A 326 1.37 -3.20 9.50
C LEU A 326 0.22 -3.26 10.51
N CYS A 327 0.01 -2.13 11.18
CA CYS A 327 -1.11 -1.91 12.07
C CYS A 327 -2.14 -0.98 11.42
N HIS A 328 -3.41 -1.03 11.85
CA HIS A 328 -4.44 -0.08 11.40
C HIS A 328 -3.93 1.36 11.51
N SER A 329 -3.82 2.03 10.37
CA SER A 329 -3.19 3.34 10.23
C SER A 329 -3.82 4.04 9.04
N PRO A 330 -3.82 5.38 9.00
CA PRO A 330 -4.27 6.07 7.80
C PRO A 330 -3.38 5.77 6.62
N GLN A 331 -3.97 5.79 5.43
CA GLN A 331 -3.31 5.54 4.16
C GLN A 331 -2.60 6.79 3.60
N TYR A 332 -2.18 7.70 4.48
CA TYR A 332 -1.46 8.92 4.10
C TYR A 332 -0.32 9.22 5.07
N SER A 333 0.70 9.90 4.55
CA SER A 333 1.93 10.27 5.25
C SER A 333 1.67 11.06 6.54
N PHE A 334 2.62 11.03 7.47
CA PHE A 334 2.42 11.59 8.82
C PHE A 334 2.40 13.13 8.84
N LYS A 335 3.08 13.79 7.89
CA LYS A 335 3.08 15.26 7.67
C LYS A 335 3.51 16.05 8.90
N LEU A 336 4.72 15.79 9.41
CA LEU A 336 5.28 16.57 10.51
C LEU A 336 5.45 18.03 10.09
N SER A 337 5.26 18.93 11.06
CA SER A 337 5.54 20.36 10.86
C SER A 337 7.06 20.59 10.86
N VAL A 338 7.61 20.94 9.70
CA VAL A 338 9.05 21.04 9.51
C VAL A 338 9.53 22.47 9.67
N ALA A 339 10.61 22.70 10.43
CA ALA A 339 11.27 24.00 10.48
C ALA A 339 12.34 24.13 9.39
N GLU A 340 12.48 25.34 8.85
CA GLU A 340 13.59 25.69 7.96
C GLU A 340 14.90 25.81 8.74
N THR A 341 16.01 25.44 8.09
CA THR A 341 17.35 25.60 8.70
C THR A 341 17.59 27.06 9.01
N MET A 342 17.94 27.36 10.26
CA MET A 342 18.28 28.72 10.68
C MET A 342 19.52 29.21 9.93
N LEU A 343 19.46 30.46 9.46
CA LEU A 343 20.63 31.13 8.90
C LEU A 343 21.57 31.49 10.05
N PRO A 344 22.84 31.06 10.03
CA PRO A 344 23.80 31.41 11.07
C PRO A 344 23.92 32.92 11.19
N VAL A 345 23.94 33.45 12.42
CA VAL A 345 24.25 34.88 12.62
C VAL A 345 25.73 35.13 12.29
N GLU A 346 25.97 35.90 11.23
CA GLU A 346 27.32 36.21 10.75
C GLU A 346 28.01 37.29 11.59
N GLN A 347 29.32 37.11 11.78
CA GLN A 347 30.25 38.14 12.26
C GLN A 347 31.15 38.55 11.10
N THR A 348 31.57 39.82 11.08
CA THR A 348 32.63 40.27 10.19
C THR A 348 33.87 39.39 10.35
N ALA A 349 34.50 39.03 9.24
CA ALA A 349 35.61 38.08 9.22
C ALA A 349 36.77 38.49 10.14
N ASP A 350 37.02 39.79 10.32
CA ASP A 350 38.07 40.32 11.21
C ASP A 350 37.88 39.97 12.70
N LEU A 351 36.68 39.50 13.10
CA LEU A 351 36.39 39.08 14.48
C LEU A 351 36.60 37.58 14.71
N TRP A 352 36.92 36.81 13.66
CA TRP A 352 37.09 35.37 13.78
C TRP A 352 38.47 35.05 14.35
N VAL A 353 38.51 34.05 15.22
CA VAL A 353 39.73 33.63 15.93
C VAL A 353 40.29 32.35 15.31
N GLY A 354 41.59 32.35 14.99
CA GLY A 354 42.26 31.24 14.31
C GLY A 354 43.07 30.34 15.26
N ILE A 355 42.90 29.02 15.18
CA ILE A 355 43.59 28.08 16.08
C ILE A 355 45.10 27.98 15.81
N GLN A 356 45.52 27.88 14.54
CA GLN A 356 46.94 27.73 14.16
C GLN A 356 47.79 28.98 14.42
N GLY A 357 47.16 30.17 14.36
CA GLY A 357 47.83 31.45 14.60
C GLY A 357 47.74 31.89 16.06
N ASP A 358 46.53 32.25 16.49
CA ASP A 358 46.31 32.99 17.73
C ASP A 358 46.55 32.14 18.99
N TYR A 359 46.40 30.81 18.89
CA TYR A 359 46.46 29.87 20.02
C TYR A 359 47.52 28.76 19.86
N GLY A 360 48.33 28.81 18.79
CA GLY A 360 49.48 27.92 18.59
C GLY A 360 49.13 26.47 18.26
N GLY A 361 47.97 26.20 17.66
CA GLY A 361 47.62 24.87 17.14
C GLY A 361 48.58 24.42 16.03
N THR A 362 48.88 23.12 16.00
CA THR A 362 49.98 22.56 15.19
C THR A 362 49.46 21.65 14.08
N GLN A 363 49.04 22.27 12.96
CA GLN A 363 48.52 21.57 11.78
C GLN A 363 49.47 20.45 11.31
N GLY A 364 48.92 19.24 11.13
CA GLY A 364 49.61 18.13 10.48
C GLY A 364 50.76 17.51 11.28
N THR A 365 50.97 17.92 12.54
CA THR A 365 52.02 17.36 13.40
C THR A 365 51.58 16.12 14.18
N GLY A 366 50.26 15.90 14.30
CA GLY A 366 49.67 14.87 15.15
C GLY A 366 49.73 15.18 16.66
N SER A 367 50.19 16.37 17.03
CA SER A 367 50.17 16.82 18.43
C SER A 367 48.74 17.15 18.88
N ASP A 368 48.50 17.05 20.19
CA ASP A 368 47.17 17.30 20.76
C ASP A 368 46.85 18.80 20.84
N ASP A 369 45.97 19.26 19.96
CA ASP A 369 45.51 20.65 19.85
C ASP A 369 44.37 20.99 20.85
N SER A 370 43.95 20.02 21.67
CA SER A 370 42.80 20.20 22.58
C SER A 370 42.95 21.42 23.49
N LYS A 371 44.18 21.68 23.97
CA LYS A 371 44.46 22.81 24.86
C LYS A 371 44.27 24.15 24.13
N ALA A 372 44.72 24.26 22.89
CA ALA A 372 44.62 25.49 22.10
C ALA A 372 43.15 25.84 21.83
N ILE A 373 42.36 24.84 21.40
CA ILE A 373 40.94 25.00 21.12
C ILE A 373 40.18 25.38 22.40
N GLN A 374 40.42 24.68 23.51
CA GLN A 374 39.74 24.98 24.77
C GLN A 374 40.10 26.39 25.30
N GLN A 375 41.36 26.81 25.15
CA GLN A 375 41.81 28.15 25.54
C GLN A 375 41.10 29.25 24.74
N ALA A 376 40.95 29.09 23.42
CA ALA A 376 40.22 30.06 22.58
C ALA A 376 38.76 30.23 23.01
N ILE A 377 38.09 29.12 23.35
CA ILE A 377 36.73 29.14 23.91
C ILE A 377 36.71 29.87 25.25
N ASP A 378 37.70 29.59 26.10
CA ASP A 378 37.76 30.16 27.44
C ASP A 378 38.12 31.64 27.46
N ASP A 379 38.88 32.13 26.48
CA ASP A 379 39.21 33.54 26.30
C ASP A 379 38.09 34.34 25.62
N GLY A 380 36.99 33.68 25.23
CA GLY A 380 35.75 34.32 24.81
C GLY A 380 35.57 34.46 23.31
N ALA A 381 36.24 33.63 22.51
CA ALA A 381 36.01 33.58 21.07
C ALA A 381 34.53 33.31 20.74
N GLU A 382 33.98 34.05 19.78
CA GLU A 382 32.61 33.86 19.30
C GLU A 382 32.57 32.98 18.05
N THR A 383 33.43 33.29 17.07
CA THR A 383 33.67 32.47 15.87
C THR A 383 35.09 31.96 15.89
N ILE A 384 35.25 30.63 15.84
CA ILE A 384 36.54 29.97 15.76
C ILE A 384 36.68 29.36 14.38
N TYR A 385 37.78 29.65 13.69
CA TYR A 385 38.09 29.07 12.40
C TYR A 385 39.37 28.22 12.42
N PHE A 386 39.40 27.24 11.53
CA PHE A 386 40.53 26.36 11.26
C PHE A 386 40.99 26.60 9.83
N THR A 387 42.29 26.58 9.57
CA THR A 387 42.87 26.81 8.23
C THR A 387 42.44 25.74 7.20
N PRO A 388 42.16 26.08 5.92
CA PRO A 388 41.84 25.12 4.86
C PRO A 388 42.91 24.03 4.70
N GLY A 389 42.49 22.82 4.34
CA GLY A 389 43.36 21.64 4.31
C GLY A 389 43.97 21.25 5.67
N GLY A 390 43.56 21.94 6.75
CA GLY A 390 44.05 21.74 8.11
C GLY A 390 43.75 20.35 8.65
N ARG A 391 44.70 19.74 9.35
CA ARG A 391 44.48 18.53 10.15
C ARG A 391 44.88 18.79 11.60
N TYR A 392 43.91 18.71 12.50
CA TYR A 392 44.05 18.95 13.94
C TYR A 392 43.69 17.70 14.72
N THR A 393 44.42 17.40 15.79
CA THR A 393 44.19 16.19 16.60
C THR A 393 43.72 16.58 17.99
N ILE A 394 42.59 16.03 18.45
CA ILE A 394 42.09 16.22 19.81
C ILE A 394 42.05 14.88 20.58
N ASN A 395 42.73 14.82 21.72
CA ASN A 395 42.71 13.65 22.61
C ASN A 395 42.02 13.91 23.96
N LYS A 396 41.44 15.11 24.12
CA LYS A 396 40.62 15.47 25.27
C LYS A 396 39.31 16.06 24.79
N ASP A 397 38.28 15.91 25.61
CA ASP A 397 36.99 16.51 25.33
C ASP A 397 37.08 18.04 25.34
N ILE A 398 36.43 18.66 24.37
CA ILE A 398 36.35 20.12 24.22
C ILE A 398 34.96 20.57 24.67
N HIS A 399 34.91 21.40 25.70
CA HIS A 399 33.68 21.93 26.24
C HIS A 399 33.34 23.24 25.54
N ILE A 400 32.29 23.21 24.73
CA ILE A 400 31.74 24.41 24.08
C ILE A 400 30.83 25.12 25.05
N ARG A 401 31.26 26.32 25.48
CA ARG A 401 30.64 27.11 26.54
C ARG A 401 30.87 28.60 26.32
N LYS A 402 30.43 29.43 27.27
CA LYS A 402 30.62 30.90 27.27
C LYS A 402 30.04 31.56 26.02
N ARG A 403 30.84 32.14 25.14
CA ARG A 403 30.39 32.99 24.02
C ARG A 403 30.57 32.35 22.65
N VAL A 404 30.83 31.05 22.54
CA VAL A 404 30.98 30.44 21.21
C VAL A 404 29.61 30.33 20.51
N ARG A 405 29.54 30.82 19.27
CA ARG A 405 28.38 30.66 18.37
C ARG A 405 28.71 29.92 17.09
N ARG A 406 29.97 29.89 16.67
CA ARG A 406 30.35 29.29 15.40
C ARG A 406 31.72 28.62 15.46
N LEU A 407 31.77 27.38 14.98
CA LEU A 407 32.99 26.64 14.68
C LEU A 407 32.99 26.35 13.17
N ILE A 408 33.95 26.93 12.45
CA ILE A 408 34.04 26.77 10.99
C ILE A 408 35.37 26.15 10.60
N GLY A 409 35.33 24.97 10.00
CA GLY A 409 36.55 24.27 9.60
C GLY A 409 37.27 24.90 8.43
N THR A 410 36.58 25.73 7.64
CA THR A 410 37.03 26.16 6.29
C THR A 410 37.60 24.99 5.48
N GLU A 411 36.95 23.85 5.60
CA GLU A 411 37.28 22.54 5.00
C GLU A 411 38.33 21.68 5.73
N ALA A 412 38.82 22.12 6.90
CA ALA A 412 39.72 21.37 7.77
C ALA A 412 39.13 20.04 8.30
N THR A 413 39.99 19.22 8.88
CA THR A 413 39.71 17.92 9.48
C THR A 413 40.16 17.93 10.94
N ILE A 414 39.31 17.42 11.83
CA ILE A 414 39.64 17.15 13.23
C ILE A 414 39.57 15.64 13.46
N ASP A 415 40.66 15.06 13.95
CA ASP A 415 40.74 13.65 14.33
C ASP A 415 41.09 13.47 15.82
N GLY A 416 41.36 12.22 16.21
CA GLY A 416 41.66 11.86 17.60
C GLY A 416 40.47 11.22 18.33
N THR A 417 40.55 11.22 19.66
CA THR A 417 39.65 10.49 20.57
C THR A 417 38.72 11.40 21.37
N GLY A 418 38.97 12.72 21.40
CA GLY A 418 38.15 13.68 22.11
C GLY A 418 36.80 13.93 21.45
N LYS A 419 35.77 14.22 22.27
CA LYS A 419 34.44 14.64 21.84
C LYS A 419 34.23 16.14 22.05
N PHE A 420 33.30 16.72 21.30
CA PHE A 420 32.80 18.08 21.56
C PHE A 420 31.56 18.03 22.43
N ILE A 421 31.61 18.67 23.60
CA ILE A 421 30.53 18.69 24.58
C ILE A 421 29.86 20.07 24.50
N ILE A 422 28.62 20.12 24.00
CA ILE A 422 27.85 21.37 23.92
C ILE A 422 27.19 21.62 25.27
N GLU A 423 27.66 22.64 25.97
CA GLU A 423 27.13 23.10 27.25
C GLU A 423 26.34 24.39 27.08
N ASN A 424 25.82 24.94 28.18
CA ASN A 424 25.12 26.22 28.15
C ASN A 424 26.09 27.35 27.74
N SER A 425 25.65 28.16 26.78
CA SER A 425 26.37 29.33 26.30
C SER A 425 25.50 30.60 26.41
N ALA A 426 26.09 31.75 26.08
CA ALA A 426 25.40 33.04 26.02
C ALA A 426 24.44 33.17 24.83
N PHE A 427 24.47 32.21 23.89
CA PHE A 427 23.69 32.26 22.65
C PHE A 427 22.66 31.14 22.58
N LYS A 428 21.59 31.40 21.83
CA LYS A 428 20.47 30.46 21.66
C LYS A 428 20.71 29.40 20.57
N GLU A 429 21.75 29.59 19.77
CA GLU A 429 22.13 28.68 18.69
C GLU A 429 23.64 28.60 18.53
N ILE A 430 24.15 27.46 18.06
CA ILE A 430 25.54 27.26 17.67
C ILE A 430 25.60 26.55 16.33
N THR A 431 26.48 27.03 15.45
CA THR A 431 26.75 26.44 14.15
C THR A 431 28.12 25.77 14.13
N ILE A 432 28.18 24.53 13.66
CA ILE A 432 29.42 23.81 13.37
C ILE A 432 29.38 23.43 11.90
N GLU A 433 30.38 23.82 11.13
CA GLU A 433 30.33 23.62 9.68
C GLU A 433 31.68 23.48 8.99
N ARG A 434 31.64 22.89 7.80
CA ARG A 434 32.77 22.79 6.85
C ARG A 434 33.94 21.98 7.39
N PHE A 435 33.66 20.77 7.88
CA PHE A 435 34.67 19.84 8.37
C PHE A 435 34.68 18.53 7.58
N GLY A 436 35.87 18.09 7.17
CA GLY A 436 36.05 16.79 6.50
C GLY A 436 35.90 15.60 7.42
N GLU A 437 36.28 15.78 8.68
CA GLU A 437 35.95 14.94 9.84
C GLU A 437 35.91 15.86 11.07
N PHE A 438 35.09 15.52 12.06
CA PHE A 438 34.89 16.34 13.26
C PHE A 438 34.98 15.50 14.55
N GLY A 439 36.21 15.14 14.92
CA GLY A 439 36.53 14.49 16.20
C GLY A 439 35.88 13.11 16.39
N ALA A 440 35.77 12.68 17.64
CA ALA A 440 35.15 11.40 18.00
C ALA A 440 33.61 11.46 18.09
N GLY A 441 33.02 12.66 18.12
CA GLY A 441 31.58 12.86 18.18
C GLY A 441 31.17 14.11 18.95
N ILE A 442 29.86 14.35 19.00
CA ILE A 442 29.24 15.49 19.68
C ILE A 442 28.31 14.97 20.78
N VAL A 443 28.39 15.54 21.98
CA VAL A 443 27.44 15.34 23.07
C VAL A 443 26.72 16.66 23.35
N HIS A 444 25.41 16.69 23.13
CA HIS A 444 24.60 17.89 23.24
C HIS A 444 23.82 17.91 24.56
N LYS A 445 24.25 18.76 25.51
CA LYS A 445 23.68 18.86 26.87
C LYS A 445 22.93 20.17 27.13
N SER A 446 22.71 20.96 26.09
CA SER A 446 22.26 22.36 26.16
C SER A 446 20.86 22.49 25.54
N PRO A 447 20.02 23.45 25.98
CA PRO A 447 18.80 23.81 25.28
C PRO A 447 19.07 24.70 24.05
N GLN A 448 20.33 25.03 23.77
CA GLN A 448 20.75 25.76 22.57
C GLN A 448 20.45 24.94 21.31
N ALA A 449 19.99 25.58 20.24
CA ALA A 449 19.87 24.89 18.96
C ALA A 449 21.26 24.60 18.38
N LEU A 450 21.44 23.43 17.76
CA LEU A 450 22.69 23.04 17.12
C LEU A 450 22.48 22.88 15.61
N ILE A 451 23.32 23.54 14.82
CA ILE A 451 23.27 23.51 13.36
C ILE A 451 24.57 22.88 12.85
N LEU A 452 24.46 21.74 12.16
CA LEU A 452 25.59 21.05 11.54
C LEU A 452 25.47 21.16 10.01
N LYS A 453 26.50 21.71 9.34
CA LYS A 453 26.45 21.94 7.89
C LYS A 453 27.73 21.51 7.18
N ASN A 454 27.58 20.83 6.04
CA ASN A 454 28.69 20.47 5.15
C ASN A 454 29.83 19.81 5.93
N MET A 455 29.48 18.84 6.76
CA MET A 455 30.45 18.25 7.69
C MET A 455 30.28 16.75 7.87
N LYS A 456 31.34 16.11 8.35
CA LYS A 456 31.31 14.71 8.76
C LYS A 456 31.65 14.59 10.23
N VAL A 457 30.90 13.78 10.95
CA VAL A 457 31.09 13.51 12.37
C VAL A 457 30.82 12.03 12.65
N LYS A 458 31.52 11.43 13.62
CA LYS A 458 31.33 9.99 13.89
C LYS A 458 30.01 9.71 14.60
N GLU A 459 29.77 10.38 15.71
CA GLU A 459 28.63 10.11 16.58
C GLU A 459 27.99 11.41 17.06
N TYR A 460 26.68 11.39 17.27
CA TYR A 460 25.93 12.44 17.94
C TYR A 460 25.05 11.83 19.03
N GLU A 461 25.05 12.45 20.20
CA GLU A 461 24.22 12.06 21.33
C GLU A 461 23.64 13.30 22.00
N SER A 462 22.34 13.33 22.24
CA SER A 462 21.67 14.35 23.06
C SER A 462 21.47 13.86 24.49
N ALA A 463 21.46 14.77 25.46
CA ALA A 463 21.23 14.42 26.86
C ALA A 463 19.87 13.72 27.05
N GLU A 464 19.79 12.77 27.98
CA GLU A 464 18.58 11.98 28.25
C GLU A 464 17.32 12.82 28.54
N GLN A 465 17.52 14.02 29.10
CA GLN A 465 16.42 14.94 29.45
C GLN A 465 15.93 15.78 28.27
N GLY A 466 16.59 15.72 27.11
CA GLY A 466 16.38 16.63 26.00
C GLY A 466 17.60 17.51 25.71
N ALA A 467 17.67 17.99 24.47
CA ALA A 467 18.56 19.06 24.04
C ALA A 467 17.80 19.99 23.08
N GLY A 468 18.32 21.19 22.83
CA GLY A 468 17.72 22.13 21.88
C GLY A 468 17.71 21.59 20.45
N ASP A 469 16.87 22.13 19.57
CA ASP A 469 16.66 21.62 18.20
C ASP A 469 17.98 21.36 17.44
N LEU A 470 18.03 20.26 16.69
CA LEU A 470 19.16 19.88 15.83
C LEU A 470 18.81 20.07 14.36
N TYR A 471 19.65 20.81 13.65
CA TYR A 471 19.55 21.01 12.21
C TYR A 471 20.76 20.36 11.52
N LEU A 472 20.51 19.59 10.46
CA LEU A 472 21.56 18.92 9.68
C LEU A 472 21.39 19.27 8.19
N GLU A 473 22.44 19.76 7.53
CA GLU A 473 22.48 19.94 6.08
C GLU A 473 23.76 19.38 5.49
N ASP A 474 23.67 18.40 4.59
CA ASP A 474 24.83 17.75 3.97
C ASP A 474 25.79 17.21 5.05
N VAL A 475 25.26 16.31 5.88
CA VAL A 475 25.96 15.73 7.02
C VAL A 475 26.18 14.25 6.83
N ALA A 476 27.44 13.83 6.94
CA ALA A 476 27.82 12.43 7.05
C ALA A 476 27.99 12.05 8.53
N ILE A 477 27.23 11.05 8.99
CA ILE A 477 27.25 10.63 10.39
C ILE A 477 27.02 9.12 10.56
N ASN A 478 27.80 8.47 11.43
CA ASN A 478 27.70 7.01 11.59
C ASN A 478 26.58 6.60 12.55
N GLN A 479 26.37 7.36 13.63
CA GLN A 479 25.34 7.07 14.62
C GLN A 479 24.77 8.33 15.25
N MET A 480 23.46 8.33 15.48
CA MET A 480 22.72 9.36 16.19
C MET A 480 21.87 8.73 17.31
N GLU A 481 21.99 9.28 18.51
CA GLU A 481 21.08 9.03 19.61
C GLU A 481 20.35 10.33 20.01
N ILE A 482 19.05 10.34 19.76
CA ILE A 482 18.16 11.48 19.92
C ILE A 482 17.27 11.21 21.13
N ASN A 483 17.23 12.12 22.08
CA ASN A 483 16.48 12.01 23.33
C ASN A 483 15.57 13.23 23.46
N ARG A 484 14.25 13.06 23.32
CA ARG A 484 13.24 14.13 23.49
C ARG A 484 13.60 15.45 22.80
N GLN A 485 14.15 15.33 21.59
CA GLN A 485 14.71 16.44 20.82
C GLN A 485 14.05 16.47 19.44
N HIS A 486 13.94 17.68 18.90
CA HIS A 486 13.54 17.94 17.52
C HIS A 486 14.74 17.90 16.57
N VAL A 487 14.66 17.16 15.47
CA VAL A 487 15.79 16.94 14.55
C VAL A 487 15.38 17.08 13.09
N TRP A 488 15.82 18.16 12.44
CA TRP A 488 15.47 18.50 11.05
C TRP A 488 16.69 18.31 10.14
N GLY A 489 16.71 17.21 9.39
CA GLY A 489 17.81 16.83 8.51
C GLY A 489 17.51 16.99 7.02
N ARG A 490 18.54 17.39 6.26
CA ARG A 490 18.55 17.50 4.80
C ARG A 490 19.84 16.87 4.27
N SER A 491 19.72 15.89 3.39
CA SER A 491 20.84 15.10 2.85
C SER A 491 21.71 14.50 3.96
N LEU A 492 21.19 13.45 4.59
CA LEU A 492 21.90 12.70 5.63
C LEU A 492 22.54 11.45 5.03
N TYR A 493 23.85 11.29 5.20
CA TYR A 493 24.58 10.10 4.80
C TYR A 493 25.05 9.30 6.02
N MET A 494 24.84 7.99 6.05
CA MET A 494 25.19 7.14 7.19
C MET A 494 25.91 5.85 6.81
N ASP A 495 27.18 5.73 7.21
CA ASP A 495 28.04 4.57 6.93
C ASP A 495 28.46 3.82 8.21
N ASN A 496 27.49 3.13 8.82
CA ASN A 496 27.70 2.29 10.01
C ASN A 496 27.07 0.93 9.82
N ASP A 497 27.80 -0.11 10.22
CA ASP A 497 27.37 -1.50 10.08
C ASP A 497 27.49 -2.30 11.38
N ARG A 498 27.67 -1.62 12.53
CA ARG A 498 27.84 -2.29 13.84
C ARG A 498 26.68 -2.09 14.81
N LYS A 499 25.98 -0.96 14.69
CA LYS A 499 24.91 -0.55 15.59
C LYS A 499 23.74 0.00 14.77
N THR A 500 22.59 0.15 15.41
CA THR A 500 21.50 0.97 14.89
C THR A 500 22.02 2.36 14.56
N LYS A 501 21.69 2.87 13.36
CA LYS A 501 22.18 4.16 12.88
C LYS A 501 21.51 5.32 13.62
N ILE A 502 20.17 5.34 13.67
CA ILE A 502 19.40 6.36 14.38
C ILE A 502 18.58 5.70 15.48
N VAL A 503 18.76 6.15 16.71
CA VAL A 503 17.90 5.80 17.85
C VAL A 503 17.14 7.05 18.26
N ASN A 504 15.82 7.05 18.06
CA ASN A 504 14.93 8.14 18.47
C ASN A 504 14.16 7.77 19.74
N ASN A 505 14.52 8.40 20.85
CA ASN A 505 13.93 8.20 22.18
C ASN A 505 12.94 9.32 22.50
N GLY A 506 11.72 9.22 21.97
CA GLY A 506 10.65 10.19 22.24
C GLY A 506 10.88 11.59 21.66
N GLY A 507 11.80 11.74 20.69
CA GLY A 507 11.99 12.98 19.93
C GLY A 507 11.14 13.02 18.67
N THR A 508 11.21 14.15 17.96
CA THR A 508 10.60 14.32 16.64
C THR A 508 11.71 14.40 15.61
N LEU A 509 11.66 13.53 14.60
CA LEU A 509 12.69 13.37 13.58
C LEU A 509 12.08 13.59 12.21
N TRP A 510 12.62 14.53 11.46
CA TRP A 510 12.27 14.74 10.06
C TRP A 510 13.53 14.76 9.20
N ILE A 511 13.62 13.90 8.18
CA ILE A 511 14.78 13.84 7.28
C ILE A 511 14.33 13.91 5.82
N LEU A 512 14.85 14.87 5.07
CA LEU A 512 14.77 14.93 3.61
C LEU A 512 16.06 14.38 2.99
N GLY A 513 15.96 13.25 2.30
CA GLY A 513 17.07 12.58 1.68
C GLY A 513 17.94 11.85 2.71
N LEU A 514 17.73 10.55 2.85
CA LEU A 514 18.52 9.69 3.73
C LEU A 514 19.22 8.61 2.91
N THR A 515 20.55 8.60 2.89
CA THR A 515 21.33 7.51 2.31
C THR A 515 22.01 6.71 3.41
N ALA A 516 21.67 5.42 3.52
CA ALA A 516 22.18 4.53 4.55
C ALA A 516 22.92 3.34 3.93
N ASN A 517 24.24 3.26 4.13
CA ASN A 517 25.05 2.14 3.65
C ASN A 517 25.11 1.00 4.66
N ASN A 518 25.24 -0.23 4.18
CA ASN A 518 25.39 -1.46 4.95
C ASN A 518 24.12 -1.95 5.67
N GLY A 519 24.22 -3.02 6.47
CA GLY A 519 23.12 -3.95 6.76
C GLY A 519 22.51 -3.92 8.16
N ASN A 520 22.66 -2.84 8.93
CA ASN A 520 22.07 -2.69 10.26
C ASN A 520 20.81 -1.82 10.27
N THR A 521 20.02 -1.88 11.34
CA THR A 521 18.79 -1.06 11.50
C THR A 521 19.08 0.42 11.26
N VAL A 522 18.32 1.03 10.35
CA VAL A 522 18.46 2.43 9.98
C VAL A 522 17.85 3.33 11.05
N LEU A 523 16.63 3.03 11.48
CA LEU A 523 15.95 3.77 12.54
C LEU A 523 15.29 2.82 13.53
N HIS A 524 15.55 3.06 14.81
CA HIS A 524 14.75 2.54 15.92
C HIS A 524 14.02 3.73 16.57
N ASN A 525 12.74 3.86 16.27
CA ASN A 525 11.85 4.87 16.81
C ASN A 525 11.08 4.29 18.01
N ARG A 526 11.21 4.91 19.19
CA ARG A 526 10.62 4.37 20.42
C ARG A 526 10.21 5.46 21.41
N LYS A 527 9.57 5.05 22.50
CA LYS A 527 9.12 5.93 23.60
C LYS A 527 8.24 7.09 23.09
N HIS A 528 7.28 6.78 22.22
CA HIS A 528 6.38 7.75 21.58
C HIS A 528 7.11 8.77 20.67
N GLY A 529 8.27 8.39 20.13
CA GLY A 529 8.97 9.18 19.13
C GLY A 529 8.17 9.33 17.84
N GLU A 530 8.37 10.44 17.17
CA GLU A 530 7.78 10.77 15.89
C GLU A 530 8.87 10.80 14.83
N ALA A 531 8.67 10.13 13.70
CA ALA A 531 9.64 10.09 12.61
C ALA A 531 8.96 10.20 11.25
N GLU A 532 9.51 11.04 10.38
CA GLU A 532 9.13 11.15 8.97
C GLU A 532 10.41 11.15 8.12
N LEU A 533 10.56 10.11 7.29
CA LEU A 533 11.75 9.88 6.48
C LEU A 533 11.40 9.99 4.99
N VAL A 534 11.80 11.10 4.38
CA VAL A 534 11.42 11.48 3.02
C VAL A 534 12.58 11.18 2.09
N GLY A 535 12.42 10.26 1.16
CA GLY A 535 13.43 9.91 0.17
C GLY A 535 14.57 9.10 0.77
N VAL A 536 14.32 7.83 1.03
CA VAL A 536 15.24 6.90 1.68
C VAL A 536 15.89 5.98 0.66
N HIS A 537 17.22 5.99 0.64
CA HIS A 537 18.04 5.08 -0.14
C HIS A 537 18.91 4.23 0.79
N VAL A 538 18.68 2.92 0.80
CA VAL A 538 19.50 1.96 1.54
C VAL A 538 20.38 1.19 0.57
N ILE A 539 21.69 1.20 0.81
CA ILE A 539 22.67 0.56 -0.06
C ILE A 539 23.27 -0.64 0.67
N SER A 540 23.02 -1.82 0.13
CA SER A 540 23.16 -3.09 0.83
C SER A 540 24.42 -3.85 0.43
N ASN A 541 25.12 -4.38 1.45
CA ASN A 541 26.35 -5.15 1.30
C ASN A 541 26.11 -6.67 1.48
N ARG A 542 27.18 -7.47 1.38
CA ARG A 542 27.18 -8.94 1.51
C ARG A 542 26.81 -9.50 2.87
N LYS A 543 26.74 -8.68 3.92
CA LYS A 543 26.55 -9.19 5.28
C LYS A 543 25.11 -9.63 5.50
N ALA A 544 24.95 -10.67 6.31
CA ALA A 544 23.63 -11.16 6.71
C ALA A 544 22.90 -10.10 7.55
N LYS A 545 21.62 -9.91 7.26
CA LYS A 545 20.77 -8.89 7.89
C LYS A 545 19.63 -9.56 8.64
N TYR A 546 19.79 -9.71 9.95
CA TYR A 546 18.77 -10.34 10.79
C TYR A 546 17.84 -9.31 11.45
N ALA A 547 18.31 -8.08 11.62
CA ALA A 547 17.54 -6.99 12.20
C ALA A 547 16.66 -6.30 11.13
N PRO A 548 15.47 -5.81 11.51
CA PRO A 548 14.65 -4.97 10.63
C PRO A 548 15.37 -3.70 10.19
N MET A 549 15.10 -3.25 8.97
CA MET A 549 15.58 -1.95 8.48
C MET A 549 15.01 -0.81 9.33
N PHE A 550 13.72 -0.86 9.67
CA PHE A 550 13.03 0.09 10.55
C PHE A 550 12.34 -0.63 11.71
N ILE A 551 12.47 -0.08 12.92
CA ILE A 551 11.76 -0.56 14.11
C ILE A 551 10.96 0.61 14.68
N ASN A 552 9.63 0.44 14.76
CA ASN A 552 8.70 1.41 15.32
C ASN A 552 8.03 0.80 16.56
N ASP A 553 8.60 1.06 17.74
CA ASP A 553 8.15 0.50 19.02
C ASP A 553 7.34 1.54 19.80
N SER A 554 6.02 1.36 19.82
CA SER A 554 5.08 2.24 20.55
C SER A 554 5.29 3.72 20.17
N ALA A 555 5.48 3.96 18.87
CA ALA A 555 5.92 5.22 18.29
C ALA A 555 5.22 5.47 16.94
N SER A 556 5.52 6.59 16.28
CA SER A 556 4.88 7.01 15.03
C SER A 556 5.91 7.23 13.92
N ILE A 557 5.73 6.56 12.79
CA ILE A 557 6.62 6.66 11.63
C ILE A 557 5.84 6.80 10.32
N SER A 558 6.38 7.61 9.40
CA SER A 558 6.16 7.46 7.96
C SER A 558 7.49 7.43 7.20
N VAL A 559 7.53 6.65 6.12
CA VAL A 559 8.66 6.57 5.19
C VAL A 559 8.13 6.81 3.78
N GLU A 560 8.45 7.96 3.21
CA GLU A 560 8.04 8.37 1.87
C GLU A 560 9.15 8.04 0.87
N GLY A 561 8.95 7.03 0.03
CA GLY A 561 9.94 6.57 -0.94
C GLY A 561 11.11 5.85 -0.27
N LEU A 562 11.13 4.53 -0.38
CA LEU A 562 12.24 3.65 -0.01
C LEU A 562 12.73 2.90 -1.25
N ARG A 563 14.03 2.98 -1.47
CA ARG A 563 14.75 2.08 -2.37
C ARG A 563 15.89 1.41 -1.66
N GLU A 564 15.95 0.08 -1.75
CA GLU A 564 17.13 -0.70 -1.39
C GLU A 564 17.91 -1.09 -2.66
N THR A 565 19.19 -0.75 -2.74
CA THR A 565 20.07 -1.15 -3.86
C THR A 565 21.09 -2.19 -3.39
N LEU A 566 21.20 -3.32 -4.08
CA LEU A 566 22.17 -4.37 -3.76
C LEU A 566 23.45 -4.19 -4.57
N ILE A 567 24.59 -3.85 -3.95
CA ILE A 567 25.88 -3.75 -4.67
C ILE A 567 26.54 -5.13 -4.79
N GLN A 568 26.52 -5.91 -3.71
CA GLN A 568 27.23 -7.18 -3.66
C GLN A 568 26.52 -8.28 -2.86
N GLY A 569 25.35 -8.05 -2.26
CA GLY A 569 24.85 -8.88 -1.17
C GLY A 569 23.34 -9.12 -1.08
N ASN A 570 22.88 -9.43 0.14
CA ASN A 570 21.50 -9.83 0.42
C ASN A 570 20.62 -8.61 0.72
N ALA A 571 19.39 -8.64 0.22
CA ALA A 571 18.35 -7.71 0.63
C ALA A 571 18.02 -7.85 2.13
N PHE A 572 17.50 -6.80 2.75
CA PHE A 572 16.89 -6.90 4.07
C PHE A 572 15.70 -7.87 4.00
N PRO A 573 15.66 -8.96 4.78
CA PRO A 573 14.48 -9.83 4.80
C PRO A 573 13.30 -9.16 5.52
N LYS A 574 13.60 -8.33 6.53
CA LYS A 574 12.62 -7.57 7.32
C LYS A 574 12.79 -6.08 7.05
N ILE A 575 11.76 -5.44 6.52
CA ILE A 575 11.77 -4.01 6.16
C ILE A 575 11.33 -3.17 7.35
N ALA A 576 10.19 -3.49 7.96
CA ALA A 576 9.70 -2.77 9.13
C ALA A 576 9.19 -3.75 10.19
N GLU A 577 9.38 -3.40 11.46
CA GLU A 577 8.65 -3.99 12.58
C GLU A 577 7.89 -2.87 13.29
N GLU A 578 6.62 -3.13 13.59
CA GLU A 578 5.77 -2.20 14.32
C GLU A 578 5.20 -2.89 15.55
N THR A 579 5.38 -2.28 16.73
CA THR A 579 4.83 -2.76 17.99
C THR A 579 3.80 -1.78 18.54
N ARG A 580 2.57 -2.24 18.73
CA ARG A 580 1.50 -1.48 19.41
C ARG A 580 0.88 -2.33 20.51
N ASN A 581 0.79 -1.76 21.71
CA ASN A 581 0.20 -2.43 22.89
C ASN A 581 0.76 -3.85 23.14
N GLY A 582 2.06 -4.06 22.89
CA GLY A 582 2.75 -5.34 23.08
C GLY A 582 2.58 -6.36 21.93
N ILE A 583 1.82 -6.03 20.88
CA ILE A 583 1.69 -6.84 19.67
C ILE A 583 2.67 -6.31 18.62
N THR A 584 3.57 -7.17 18.15
CA THR A 584 4.52 -6.85 17.06
C THR A 584 4.06 -7.48 15.76
N GLN A 585 4.06 -6.68 14.69
CA GLN A 585 3.93 -7.15 13.31
C GLN A 585 5.21 -6.86 12.53
N THR A 586 5.46 -7.63 11.48
CA THR A 586 6.66 -7.53 10.65
C THR A 586 6.30 -7.43 9.18
N LEU A 587 6.86 -6.43 8.50
CA LEU A 587 6.81 -6.29 7.06
C LEU A 587 8.01 -7.01 6.47
N PHE A 588 7.74 -8.11 5.79
CA PHE A 588 8.77 -8.87 5.09
C PHE A 588 9.01 -8.29 3.71
N SER A 589 10.26 -8.32 3.28
CA SER A 589 10.66 -7.81 1.97
C SER A 589 9.98 -8.56 0.82
N GLU A 590 9.63 -9.83 1.01
CA GLU A 590 8.96 -10.67 0.00
C GLU A 590 7.55 -10.21 -0.39
N SER A 591 6.88 -9.43 0.46
CA SER A 591 5.55 -8.87 0.15
C SER A 591 5.60 -7.54 -0.61
N LEU A 592 6.80 -7.06 -0.96
CA LEU A 592 7.01 -5.77 -1.61
C LEU A 592 7.64 -5.93 -2.98
N LEU A 593 7.39 -4.95 -3.85
CA LEU A 593 7.99 -4.87 -5.17
C LEU A 593 9.53 -4.83 -5.08
N LYS A 594 10.16 -5.45 -6.07
CA LYS A 594 11.63 -5.50 -6.21
C LYS A 594 12.07 -4.60 -7.35
N ASN A 595 13.19 -3.91 -7.15
CA ASN A 595 13.90 -3.32 -8.27
C ASN A 595 14.79 -4.35 -8.99
N PRO A 596 15.31 -4.04 -10.19
CA PRO A 596 16.26 -4.87 -10.92
C PRO A 596 17.50 -5.33 -10.13
N SER A 597 17.94 -4.60 -9.08
CA SER A 597 19.05 -5.05 -8.22
C SER A 597 18.64 -6.16 -7.23
N GLY A 598 17.34 -6.45 -7.09
CA GLY A 598 16.78 -7.42 -6.15
C GLY A 598 16.40 -6.84 -4.78
N GLY A 599 16.65 -5.55 -4.55
CA GLY A 599 16.26 -4.86 -3.32
C GLY A 599 14.81 -4.38 -3.35
N THR A 600 14.27 -4.07 -2.17
CA THR A 600 12.90 -3.59 -1.99
C THR A 600 12.68 -2.17 -2.56
N MET A 601 11.50 -1.97 -3.15
CA MET A 601 10.92 -0.69 -3.51
C MET A 601 9.61 -0.49 -2.76
N MET A 602 9.36 0.72 -2.28
CA MET A 602 8.13 1.08 -1.58
C MET A 602 7.94 2.60 -1.64
N THR A 603 6.76 3.09 -2.00
CA THR A 603 6.50 4.53 -2.15
C THR A 603 6.01 5.19 -0.88
N LEU A 604 5.27 4.46 -0.03
CA LEU A 604 4.82 4.96 1.27
C LEU A 604 4.68 3.80 2.27
N PHE A 605 5.35 3.92 3.42
CA PHE A 605 5.03 3.15 4.63
C PHE A 605 4.52 4.07 5.72
N VAL A 606 3.49 3.61 6.42
CA VAL A 606 2.86 4.34 7.53
C VAL A 606 2.63 3.41 8.72
N GLY A 607 3.08 3.84 9.88
CA GLY A 607 2.92 3.16 11.16
C GLY A 607 2.76 4.18 12.27
N TYR A 608 1.60 4.83 12.33
CA TYR A 608 1.30 5.82 13.36
C TYR A 608 -0.18 5.81 13.75
N ILE A 609 -0.46 6.35 14.95
CA ILE A 609 -1.81 6.58 15.45
C ILE A 609 -2.13 8.06 15.23
N PRO A 610 -3.21 8.42 14.49
CA PRO A 610 -3.51 9.81 14.18
C PRO A 610 -3.92 10.56 15.44
N LYS A 611 -3.32 11.73 15.67
CA LYS A 611 -3.65 12.57 16.84
C LYS A 611 -4.86 13.48 16.62
N VAL A 612 -5.28 13.65 15.37
CA VAL A 612 -6.34 14.57 14.95
C VAL A 612 -7.29 13.90 13.95
N GLY A 613 -8.55 14.36 13.95
CA GLY A 613 -9.64 13.78 13.16
C GLY A 613 -10.66 13.06 14.04
N SER A 614 -11.86 12.87 13.51
CA SER A 614 -12.87 11.98 14.10
C SER A 614 -12.55 10.53 13.76
N ASN A 615 -12.77 9.62 14.70
CA ASN A 615 -12.72 8.18 14.44
C ASN A 615 -13.83 7.79 13.46
N GLU A 616 -13.53 6.91 12.50
CA GLU A 616 -14.50 6.31 11.58
C GLU A 616 -14.73 4.84 11.98
N PRO A 617 -15.94 4.29 11.85
CA PRO A 617 -16.18 2.89 12.21
C PRO A 617 -15.39 1.95 11.29
N PRO A 618 -14.93 0.78 11.78
CA PRO A 618 -14.20 -0.18 10.95
C PRO A 618 -15.01 -0.61 9.72
N GLU A 619 -14.35 -0.71 8.57
CA GLU A 619 -14.91 -1.36 7.39
C GLU A 619 -14.62 -2.86 7.47
N VAL A 620 -15.67 -3.67 7.42
CA VAL A 620 -15.59 -5.11 7.69
C VAL A 620 -16.09 -5.87 6.46
N GLU A 621 -15.28 -6.79 5.99
CA GLU A 621 -15.66 -7.80 4.99
C GLU A 621 -15.65 -9.16 5.69
N GLY A 622 -16.80 -9.83 5.72
CA GLY A 622 -16.93 -11.18 6.25
C GLY A 622 -16.43 -12.22 5.25
N ALA A 623 -16.73 -13.49 5.53
CA ALA A 623 -16.45 -14.56 4.59
C ALA A 623 -17.36 -14.44 3.35
N ASP A 624 -16.90 -14.95 2.21
CA ASP A 624 -17.75 -15.04 1.02
C ASP A 624 -19.00 -15.91 1.28
N ASP A 625 -20.09 -15.54 0.62
CA ASP A 625 -21.28 -16.38 0.49
C ASP A 625 -20.89 -17.74 -0.15
N MET A 626 -21.09 -18.86 0.53
CA MET A 626 -20.66 -20.19 0.03
C MET A 626 -21.66 -21.33 0.25
N ILE A 627 -21.58 -22.34 -0.63
CA ILE A 627 -22.27 -23.62 -0.49
C ILE A 627 -21.26 -24.64 0.04
N LEU A 628 -21.54 -25.22 1.19
CA LEU A 628 -20.71 -26.20 1.87
C LEU A 628 -21.35 -27.59 1.82
N LEU A 629 -20.55 -28.62 1.55
CA LEU A 629 -20.97 -30.01 1.63
C LEU A 629 -20.50 -30.60 2.96
N GLN A 630 -21.41 -31.19 3.73
CA GLN A 630 -21.17 -31.65 5.09
C GLN A 630 -20.44 -32.99 5.08
N SER A 631 -19.13 -32.93 4.97
CA SER A 631 -18.14 -33.32 6.00
C SER A 631 -16.97 -32.31 5.99
N ASP A 632 -17.14 -31.20 5.28
CA ASP A 632 -16.09 -30.24 5.00
C ASP A 632 -16.00 -29.23 6.15
N ILE A 633 -14.76 -28.82 6.39
CA ILE A 633 -14.46 -27.66 7.22
C ILE A 633 -14.41 -26.46 6.27
N ALA A 634 -15.24 -25.47 6.53
CA ALA A 634 -15.17 -24.21 5.79
C ALA A 634 -14.08 -23.33 6.40
N LYS A 635 -13.21 -22.77 5.56
CA LYS A 635 -12.28 -21.72 5.99
C LYS A 635 -12.96 -20.37 5.82
N PHE A 636 -13.19 -19.68 6.92
CA PHE A 636 -13.65 -18.30 6.91
C PHE A 636 -12.46 -17.38 7.06
N SER A 637 -12.40 -16.39 6.19
CA SER A 637 -11.43 -15.29 6.26
C SER A 637 -12.23 -14.00 6.25
N GLY A 638 -11.98 -13.16 7.23
CA GLY A 638 -12.54 -11.82 7.33
C GLY A 638 -11.45 -10.79 7.13
N ARG A 639 -11.82 -9.60 6.66
CA ARG A 639 -10.93 -8.46 6.52
C ARG A 639 -11.53 -7.27 7.26
N VAL A 640 -10.64 -6.49 7.86
CA VAL A 640 -11.01 -5.25 8.53
C VAL A 640 -10.06 -4.17 8.04
N TYR A 641 -10.62 -3.05 7.60
CA TYR A 641 -9.89 -1.82 7.34
C TYR A 641 -10.34 -0.78 8.36
N ASP A 642 -9.37 -0.11 8.96
CA ASP A 642 -9.61 0.85 10.04
C ASP A 642 -8.56 1.96 9.94
N ASP A 643 -8.93 3.16 10.37
CA ASP A 643 -8.08 4.36 10.29
C ASP A 643 -7.07 4.46 11.46
N GLY A 644 -7.13 3.52 12.41
CA GLY A 644 -6.28 3.43 13.58
C GLY A 644 -6.59 4.46 14.66
N ARG A 645 -7.71 5.19 14.58
CA ARG A 645 -8.10 6.26 15.53
C ARG A 645 -8.94 5.79 16.71
N GLY A 646 -9.38 4.53 16.73
CA GLY A 646 -10.11 3.96 17.87
C GLY A 646 -9.35 4.14 19.19
N SER A 647 -10.07 4.07 20.31
CA SER A 647 -9.59 4.45 21.67
C SER A 647 -8.32 3.75 22.15
N LYS A 648 -7.87 2.71 21.44
CA LYS A 648 -6.67 1.91 21.75
C LYS A 648 -5.64 1.84 20.63
N GLY A 649 -5.89 2.42 19.45
CA GLY A 649 -4.97 2.41 18.30
C GLY A 649 -4.45 1.01 17.99
N PHE A 650 -5.37 0.05 17.81
CA PHE A 650 -5.03 -1.36 17.71
C PHE A 650 -4.14 -1.65 16.49
N CYS A 651 -3.33 -2.70 16.61
CA CYS A 651 -2.62 -3.20 15.44
C CYS A 651 -3.55 -4.00 14.52
N LYS A 652 -4.43 -4.79 15.13
CA LYS A 652 -5.56 -5.48 14.49
C LYS A 652 -6.75 -5.31 15.41
N ASP A 653 -7.89 -4.93 14.88
CA ASP A 653 -9.09 -4.77 15.68
C ASP A 653 -9.54 -6.12 16.26
N PRO A 654 -10.00 -6.15 17.52
CA PRO A 654 -10.73 -7.29 18.06
C PRO A 654 -11.90 -7.67 17.16
N VAL A 655 -11.93 -8.93 16.71
CA VAL A 655 -13.01 -9.45 15.87
C VAL A 655 -13.81 -10.54 16.57
N GLN A 656 -15.02 -10.78 16.07
CA GLN A 656 -15.86 -11.88 16.50
C GLN A 656 -16.69 -12.47 15.35
N TRP A 657 -16.61 -13.79 15.20
CA TRP A 657 -17.52 -14.60 14.40
C TRP A 657 -18.70 -15.06 15.24
N LYS A 658 -19.91 -14.93 14.70
CA LYS A 658 -21.12 -15.37 15.42
C LYS A 658 -22.19 -15.90 14.48
N LYS A 659 -22.77 -17.05 14.85
CA LYS A 659 -24.01 -17.53 14.26
C LYS A 659 -25.16 -16.58 14.62
N ILE A 660 -25.77 -15.96 13.61
CA ILE A 660 -26.99 -15.15 13.77
C ILE A 660 -28.24 -16.04 13.68
N SER A 661 -28.27 -16.98 12.73
CA SER A 661 -29.40 -17.90 12.53
C SER A 661 -28.97 -19.18 11.80
N GLY A 662 -29.73 -20.27 11.97
CA GLY A 662 -29.57 -21.53 11.23
C GLY A 662 -29.94 -22.76 12.08
N PRO A 663 -30.22 -23.93 11.46
CA PRO A 663 -30.85 -25.07 12.14
C PRO A 663 -29.93 -25.95 13.00
N GLY A 664 -28.63 -25.64 13.07
CA GLY A 664 -27.64 -26.42 13.83
C GLY A 664 -26.58 -25.62 14.54
N ARG A 665 -25.72 -26.32 15.29
CA ARG A 665 -24.56 -25.73 15.96
C ARG A 665 -23.51 -25.38 14.91
N VAL A 666 -22.92 -24.19 15.07
CA VAL A 666 -21.75 -23.73 14.33
C VAL A 666 -20.60 -23.73 15.31
N VAL A 667 -19.50 -24.38 14.96
CA VAL A 667 -18.28 -24.44 15.79
C VAL A 667 -17.15 -23.79 15.01
N PHE A 668 -16.61 -22.72 15.58
CA PHE A 668 -15.41 -22.04 15.12
C PHE A 668 -14.22 -22.63 15.88
N SER A 669 -13.09 -22.86 15.19
CA SER A 669 -11.84 -23.23 15.87
C SER A 669 -11.36 -22.11 16.80
N ASN A 670 -11.56 -20.86 16.37
CA ASN A 670 -11.39 -19.65 17.17
C ASN A 670 -12.33 -18.56 16.63
N ASP A 671 -13.35 -18.20 17.40
CA ASP A 671 -14.33 -17.19 16.99
C ASP A 671 -13.78 -15.75 17.02
N LYS A 672 -12.54 -15.54 17.46
CA LYS A 672 -11.90 -14.21 17.57
C LYS A 672 -10.70 -14.01 16.64
N ASP A 673 -10.45 -14.95 15.75
CA ASP A 673 -9.41 -14.81 14.72
C ASP A 673 -10.03 -14.37 13.39
N TYR A 674 -9.26 -13.61 12.60
CA TYR A 674 -9.66 -13.19 11.25
C TYR A 674 -9.80 -14.39 10.31
N GLU A 675 -9.00 -15.44 10.52
CA GLU A 675 -9.10 -16.71 9.82
C GLU A 675 -9.49 -17.81 10.80
N THR A 676 -10.57 -18.53 10.50
CA THR A 676 -11.03 -19.63 11.36
C THR A 676 -11.64 -20.77 10.55
N ASP A 677 -11.45 -21.98 11.07
CA ASP A 677 -12.07 -23.19 10.57
C ASP A 677 -13.46 -23.33 11.19
N VAL A 678 -14.47 -23.54 10.34
CA VAL A 678 -15.88 -23.57 10.74
C VAL A 678 -16.51 -24.88 10.35
N SER A 679 -17.20 -25.51 11.30
CA SER A 679 -17.98 -26.73 11.07
C SER A 679 -19.44 -26.53 11.47
N PHE A 680 -20.31 -27.27 10.78
CA PHE A 680 -21.76 -27.18 10.91
C PHE A 680 -22.31 -28.55 11.29
N SER A 681 -23.23 -28.60 12.26
CA SER A 681 -23.80 -29.88 12.73
C SER A 681 -24.95 -30.38 11.85
N TYR A 682 -25.66 -29.48 11.16
CA TYR A 682 -26.81 -29.83 10.30
C TYR A 682 -26.79 -29.08 8.98
N SER A 683 -27.37 -29.70 7.95
CA SER A 683 -27.68 -29.03 6.70
C SER A 683 -28.74 -27.93 6.89
N GLY A 684 -28.67 -26.90 6.07
CA GLY A 684 -29.58 -25.77 6.11
C GLY A 684 -28.91 -24.44 5.79
N ARG A 685 -29.67 -23.35 5.94
CA ARG A 685 -29.18 -21.99 5.68
C ARG A 685 -28.73 -21.35 6.99
N TYR A 686 -27.50 -20.84 6.99
CA TYR A 686 -26.91 -20.08 8.08
C TYR A 686 -26.64 -18.65 7.65
N ASN A 687 -26.78 -17.72 8.60
CA ASN A 687 -26.25 -16.37 8.47
C ASN A 687 -25.20 -16.22 9.57
N ILE A 688 -23.96 -15.93 9.19
CA ILE A 688 -22.82 -15.78 10.10
C ILE A 688 -22.36 -14.34 10.03
N ALA A 689 -22.27 -13.66 11.17
CA ALA A 689 -21.73 -12.32 11.24
C ALA A 689 -20.25 -12.35 11.59
N PHE A 690 -19.48 -11.49 10.93
CA PHE A 690 -18.12 -11.10 11.31
C PHE A 690 -18.18 -9.65 11.81
N THR A 691 -17.79 -9.40 13.05
CA THR A 691 -17.86 -8.08 13.69
C THR A 691 -16.47 -7.62 14.10
N ALA A 692 -16.14 -6.35 13.87
CA ALA A 692 -14.94 -5.71 14.40
C ALA A 692 -15.29 -4.61 15.41
N ASP A 693 -14.39 -4.34 16.35
CA ASP A 693 -14.54 -3.36 17.44
C ASP A 693 -13.21 -2.62 17.65
N ASP A 694 -13.11 -1.38 17.16
CA ASP A 694 -11.92 -0.52 17.33
C ASP A 694 -11.79 0.04 18.77
N GLY A 695 -12.73 -0.28 19.65
CA GLY A 695 -12.83 0.20 21.03
C GLY A 695 -13.72 1.44 21.22
N GLU A 696 -14.28 2.00 20.16
CA GLU A 696 -15.24 3.12 20.16
C GLU A 696 -16.49 2.80 19.32
N PHE A 697 -16.32 2.27 18.12
CA PHE A 697 -17.37 1.84 17.20
C PHE A 697 -17.28 0.34 16.87
N LYS A 698 -18.42 -0.18 16.40
CA LYS A 698 -18.55 -1.57 15.93
C LYS A 698 -19.16 -1.60 14.55
N SER A 699 -18.63 -2.47 13.72
CA SER A 699 -19.17 -2.74 12.39
C SER A 699 -19.22 -4.24 12.16
N SER A 700 -20.14 -4.68 11.31
CA SER A 700 -20.31 -6.11 11.05
C SER A 700 -20.79 -6.38 9.64
N ASP A 701 -20.25 -7.43 9.02
CA ASP A 701 -20.76 -8.01 7.78
C ASP A 701 -21.38 -9.39 8.04
N THR A 702 -22.33 -9.80 7.21
CA THR A 702 -23.08 -11.06 7.37
C THR A 702 -23.02 -11.93 6.11
N SER A 703 -22.33 -13.05 6.22
CA SER A 703 -22.19 -14.07 5.19
C SER A 703 -23.35 -15.08 5.23
N ARG A 704 -23.83 -15.49 4.05
CA ARG A 704 -24.87 -16.52 3.88
C ARG A 704 -24.24 -17.84 3.47
N ILE A 705 -24.47 -18.86 4.29
CA ILE A 705 -23.86 -20.18 4.11
C ILE A 705 -24.96 -21.22 3.93
N TYR A 706 -24.92 -21.94 2.82
CA TYR A 706 -25.82 -23.07 2.57
C TYR A 706 -25.07 -24.38 2.78
N VAL A 707 -25.48 -25.14 3.79
CA VAL A 707 -24.85 -26.43 4.13
C VAL A 707 -25.75 -27.56 3.65
N PHE A 708 -25.21 -28.54 2.93
CA PHE A 708 -25.92 -29.73 2.44
C PHE A 708 -25.13 -31.02 2.75
N ASP A 709 -25.76 -32.19 2.90
CA ASP A 709 -25.04 -33.46 3.16
C ASP A 709 -24.31 -33.93 1.88
N LEU A 710 -22.98 -34.15 1.97
CA LEU A 710 -22.14 -34.62 0.87
C LEU A 710 -22.68 -35.92 0.24
N ARG A 711 -23.21 -36.83 1.06
CA ARG A 711 -23.67 -38.17 0.64
C ARG A 711 -24.95 -38.14 -0.21
N THR A 712 -25.64 -37.00 -0.28
CA THR A 712 -26.92 -36.88 -0.99
C THR A 712 -26.98 -35.72 -1.99
N THR A 713 -25.83 -35.15 -2.33
CA THR A 713 -25.75 -34.16 -3.41
C THR A 713 -25.34 -34.83 -4.71
N THR A 714 -25.92 -34.40 -5.83
CA THR A 714 -25.62 -34.97 -7.16
C THR A 714 -24.31 -34.43 -7.75
N LYS A 715 -23.48 -33.75 -6.93
CA LYS A 715 -22.17 -33.19 -7.29
C LYS A 715 -21.07 -34.27 -7.39
N ASP A 716 -21.32 -35.43 -6.80
CA ASP A 716 -20.37 -36.53 -6.75
C ASP A 716 -20.52 -37.42 -8.01
N HIS A 717 -19.62 -37.23 -8.98
CA HIS A 717 -19.29 -38.22 -10.01
C HIS A 717 -17.95 -38.92 -9.69
N SER A 718 -17.54 -38.99 -8.42
CA SER A 718 -16.19 -39.38 -7.97
C SER A 718 -15.94 -40.89 -7.95
N GLY A 719 -16.97 -41.74 -8.11
CA GLY A 719 -16.77 -43.19 -8.11
C GLY A 719 -16.30 -43.74 -6.76
N ASN A 720 -16.51 -43.01 -5.66
CA ASN A 720 -16.15 -43.40 -4.29
C ASN A 720 -17.08 -44.47 -3.67
N GLY A 721 -18.03 -45.03 -4.44
CA GLY A 721 -18.91 -46.11 -4.00
C GLY A 721 -20.06 -45.68 -3.08
N VAL A 722 -20.28 -44.37 -2.89
CA VAL A 722 -21.51 -43.85 -2.27
C VAL A 722 -22.49 -43.51 -3.37
N ALA A 723 -23.75 -43.92 -3.23
CA ALA A 723 -24.76 -43.67 -4.25
C ALA A 723 -25.17 -42.18 -4.25
N SER A 724 -24.51 -41.38 -5.07
CA SER A 724 -24.93 -40.04 -5.49
C SER A 724 -25.64 -40.15 -6.84
N GLY A 725 -26.74 -39.42 -7.00
CA GLY A 725 -27.60 -39.54 -8.17
C GLY A 725 -26.87 -39.45 -9.51
N ARG A 726 -27.10 -40.42 -10.41
CA ARG A 726 -26.80 -40.22 -11.83
C ARG A 726 -27.74 -39.11 -12.34
N GLY A 727 -27.16 -37.96 -12.65
CA GLY A 727 -27.85 -36.89 -13.36
C GLY A 727 -27.83 -37.17 -14.87
N MET A 728 -28.95 -36.99 -15.55
CA MET A 728 -29.03 -36.90 -17.01
C MET A 728 -29.50 -35.50 -17.36
N ASP A 729 -28.97 -34.92 -18.41
CA ASP A 729 -29.29 -33.58 -18.84
C ASP A 729 -29.27 -33.48 -20.36
N THR A 730 -30.26 -32.79 -20.91
CA THR A 730 -30.36 -32.58 -22.35
C THR A 730 -31.26 -31.40 -22.62
N TRP A 731 -31.22 -30.88 -23.84
CA TRP A 731 -32.12 -29.83 -24.29
C TRP A 731 -32.85 -30.28 -25.55
N VAL A 732 -34.03 -29.73 -25.76
CA VAL A 732 -34.84 -29.97 -26.96
C VAL A 732 -35.08 -28.66 -27.67
N SER A 733 -35.17 -28.75 -28.98
CA SER A 733 -35.17 -27.61 -29.88
C SER A 733 -36.29 -27.75 -30.91
N GLU A 734 -37.15 -26.75 -31.02
CA GLU A 734 -38.19 -26.70 -32.05
C GLU A 734 -37.58 -26.59 -33.45
N PHE A 735 -36.37 -26.04 -33.55
CA PHE A 735 -35.68 -25.83 -34.82
C PHE A 735 -35.34 -27.15 -35.51
N ASP A 736 -34.75 -28.06 -34.75
CA ASP A 736 -34.32 -29.38 -35.18
C ASP A 736 -35.03 -30.43 -34.35
N GLY A 737 -36.37 -30.38 -34.37
CA GLY A 737 -37.24 -31.13 -33.47
C GLY A 737 -37.17 -32.65 -33.48
N TYR A 738 -36.31 -33.25 -34.29
CA TYR A 738 -36.02 -34.69 -34.34
C TYR A 738 -34.61 -35.06 -33.84
N SER A 739 -33.75 -34.06 -33.55
CA SER A 739 -32.39 -34.27 -33.07
C SER A 739 -32.36 -34.42 -31.54
N PRO A 740 -31.72 -35.47 -31.01
CA PRO A 740 -31.38 -35.54 -29.60
C PRO A 740 -30.09 -34.77 -29.30
N HIS A 741 -30.04 -34.09 -28.15
CA HIS A 741 -28.89 -33.29 -27.69
C HIS A 741 -28.34 -33.78 -26.35
N GLY A 742 -28.30 -35.09 -26.15
CA GLY A 742 -27.88 -35.71 -24.90
C GLY A 742 -26.38 -35.65 -24.61
N ASP A 743 -25.56 -35.41 -25.65
CA ASP A 743 -24.09 -35.40 -25.57
C ASP A 743 -23.49 -33.99 -25.73
N ASP A 744 -24.34 -32.94 -25.76
CA ASP A 744 -23.90 -31.57 -25.92
C ASP A 744 -23.30 -31.04 -24.62
N SER A 745 -22.07 -30.49 -24.67
CA SER A 745 -21.42 -29.84 -23.51
C SER A 745 -22.13 -28.56 -23.01
N LEU A 746 -23.04 -28.00 -23.82
CA LEU A 746 -23.81 -26.80 -23.51
C LEU A 746 -25.29 -27.02 -23.80
N LEU A 747 -26.13 -26.88 -22.78
CA LEU A 747 -27.58 -26.98 -22.86
C LEU A 747 -28.18 -25.63 -23.20
N GLN A 748 -28.97 -25.57 -24.27
CA GLN A 748 -29.56 -24.32 -24.74
C GLN A 748 -30.97 -24.09 -24.18
N ILE A 749 -31.24 -22.85 -23.79
CA ILE A 749 -32.57 -22.38 -23.35
C ILE A 749 -32.93 -21.04 -24.00
N GLY A 750 -34.21 -20.89 -24.37
CA GLY A 750 -34.71 -19.70 -25.05
C GLY A 750 -34.74 -19.84 -26.57
N TYR A 751 -34.55 -18.75 -27.31
CA TYR A 751 -34.69 -18.76 -28.77
C TYR A 751 -33.40 -19.14 -29.47
N SER A 752 -33.42 -20.07 -30.44
CA SER A 752 -32.31 -20.33 -31.35
C SER A 752 -32.14 -19.21 -32.38
N LYS A 753 -31.02 -19.17 -33.12
CA LYS A 753 -30.73 -18.15 -34.16
C LYS A 753 -31.80 -18.06 -35.26
N GLU A 754 -32.68 -19.06 -35.37
CA GLU A 754 -33.71 -19.18 -36.40
C GLU A 754 -35.14 -18.99 -35.88
N GLY A 755 -35.28 -18.51 -34.63
CA GLY A 755 -36.58 -18.14 -34.05
C GLY A 755 -37.35 -19.28 -33.38
N ALA A 756 -36.77 -20.47 -33.28
CA ALA A 756 -37.39 -21.63 -32.65
C ALA A 756 -37.08 -21.71 -31.15
N SER A 757 -37.99 -22.28 -30.36
CA SER A 757 -37.84 -22.41 -28.91
C SER A 757 -36.94 -23.58 -28.49
N ALA A 758 -36.19 -23.40 -27.40
CA ALA A 758 -35.39 -24.43 -26.76
C ALA A 758 -35.71 -24.56 -25.25
N LYS A 759 -35.71 -25.79 -24.74
CA LYS A 759 -36.02 -26.12 -23.34
C LYS A 759 -35.03 -27.14 -22.80
N ILE A 760 -34.67 -27.02 -21.52
CA ILE A 760 -33.70 -27.91 -20.86
C ILE A 760 -34.46 -28.88 -19.97
N TYR A 761 -34.08 -30.15 -20.02
CA TYR A 761 -34.55 -31.22 -19.15
C TYR A 761 -33.38 -31.70 -18.30
N LEU A 762 -33.56 -31.69 -16.98
CA LEU A 762 -32.58 -32.12 -16.00
C LEU A 762 -33.20 -33.22 -15.16
N LYS A 763 -32.61 -34.40 -15.16
CA LYS A 763 -33.11 -35.58 -14.47
C LYS A 763 -32.11 -35.99 -13.40
N PHE A 764 -32.58 -36.16 -12.17
CA PHE A 764 -31.74 -36.53 -11.04
C PHE A 764 -32.28 -37.81 -10.39
N ASP A 765 -31.44 -38.84 -10.33
CA ASP A 765 -31.72 -40.03 -9.53
C ASP A 765 -31.47 -39.72 -8.04
N VAL A 766 -32.49 -39.86 -7.20
CA VAL A 766 -32.37 -39.66 -5.74
C VAL A 766 -32.69 -40.94 -4.97
N SER A 767 -32.60 -42.09 -5.65
CA SER A 767 -32.95 -43.40 -5.10
C SER A 767 -32.18 -43.78 -3.84
N ALA A 768 -30.97 -43.25 -3.72
CA ALA A 768 -30.03 -43.42 -2.63
C ALA A 768 -30.32 -42.59 -1.37
N VAL A 769 -31.25 -41.63 -1.44
CA VAL A 769 -31.61 -40.82 -0.28
C VAL A 769 -32.32 -41.72 0.76
N PRO A 770 -31.79 -41.84 1.99
CA PRO A 770 -32.23 -42.88 2.93
C PRO A 770 -33.46 -42.50 3.76
N GLY A 771 -33.92 -41.25 3.68
CA GLY A 771 -35.06 -40.73 4.45
C GLY A 771 -35.90 -39.69 3.70
N PRO A 772 -36.98 -39.16 4.31
CA PRO A 772 -37.79 -38.11 3.71
C PRO A 772 -36.99 -36.82 3.49
N ILE A 773 -37.14 -36.22 2.31
CA ILE A 773 -36.47 -34.97 1.93
C ILE A 773 -37.01 -33.81 2.79
N SER A 774 -36.10 -33.06 3.41
CA SER A 774 -36.43 -31.89 4.24
C SER A 774 -36.25 -30.58 3.47
N ASP A 775 -35.27 -30.52 2.57
CA ASP A 775 -34.90 -29.32 1.82
C ASP A 775 -34.26 -29.68 0.47
N ALA A 776 -34.43 -28.81 -0.54
CA ALA A 776 -33.85 -29.01 -1.87
C ALA A 776 -33.49 -27.69 -2.56
N ALA A 777 -32.37 -27.68 -3.29
CA ALA A 777 -31.93 -26.56 -4.12
C ALA A 777 -31.28 -27.04 -5.42
N LEU A 778 -31.45 -26.26 -6.50
CA LEU A 778 -30.86 -26.54 -7.80
C LEU A 778 -29.87 -25.42 -8.16
N GLN A 779 -28.68 -25.80 -8.60
CA GLN A 779 -27.63 -24.89 -9.07
C GLN A 779 -27.27 -25.21 -10.52
N LEU A 780 -27.12 -24.15 -11.32
CA LEU A 780 -26.71 -24.21 -12.71
C LEU A 780 -25.47 -23.33 -12.91
N GLN A 781 -24.46 -23.87 -13.56
CA GLN A 781 -23.28 -23.12 -13.98
C GLN A 781 -23.42 -22.72 -15.45
N MET A 782 -22.92 -21.54 -15.79
CA MET A 782 -23.14 -20.94 -17.09
C MET A 782 -21.81 -20.43 -17.66
N PRO A 783 -21.58 -20.54 -18.98
CA PRO A 783 -20.41 -19.97 -19.60
C PRO A 783 -20.42 -18.44 -19.48
N PRO A 784 -19.24 -17.78 -19.36
CA PRO A 784 -19.13 -16.33 -19.38
C PRO A 784 -19.71 -15.78 -20.69
N ASP A 785 -20.68 -14.87 -20.60
CA ASP A 785 -21.27 -14.24 -21.78
C ASP A 785 -21.63 -12.77 -21.51
N PRO A 786 -21.18 -11.83 -22.35
CA PRO A 786 -21.50 -10.41 -22.21
C PRO A 786 -23.02 -10.12 -22.15
N ARG A 787 -23.84 -10.98 -22.76
CA ARG A 787 -25.31 -10.84 -22.79
C ARG A 787 -25.96 -10.91 -21.40
N TYR A 788 -25.26 -11.43 -20.39
CA TYR A 788 -25.74 -11.47 -19.00
C TYR A 788 -25.48 -10.17 -18.21
N LYS A 789 -24.56 -9.29 -18.65
CA LYS A 789 -24.07 -8.15 -17.84
C LYS A 789 -24.85 -6.84 -18.04
N ASP A 790 -25.35 -6.55 -19.24
CA ASP A 790 -25.81 -5.20 -19.61
C ASP A 790 -27.34 -4.97 -19.65
N LYS A 791 -28.16 -5.87 -19.08
CA LYS A 791 -29.64 -5.76 -19.20
C LYS A 791 -30.29 -5.09 -17.98
N LYS A 792 -30.99 -3.97 -18.21
CA LYS A 792 -31.87 -3.26 -17.23
C LYS A 792 -32.97 -4.14 -16.59
N LYS A 793 -33.27 -5.31 -17.16
CA LYS A 793 -34.18 -6.32 -16.60
C LYS A 793 -33.54 -7.71 -16.71
N PRO A 794 -33.46 -8.49 -15.62
CA PRO A 794 -32.90 -9.83 -15.67
C PRO A 794 -33.77 -10.75 -16.53
N VAL A 795 -33.12 -11.61 -17.30
CA VAL A 795 -33.78 -12.74 -17.98
C VAL A 795 -34.26 -13.69 -16.90
N LEU A 796 -35.45 -14.25 -17.05
CA LEU A 796 -36.02 -15.17 -16.07
C LEU A 796 -36.37 -16.49 -16.73
N TRP A 797 -36.16 -17.60 -16.02
CA TRP A 797 -36.52 -18.94 -16.48
C TRP A 797 -37.51 -19.59 -15.51
N ASN A 798 -38.57 -20.16 -16.05
CA ASN A 798 -39.49 -21.00 -15.31
C ASN A 798 -38.80 -22.33 -15.00
N VAL A 799 -39.05 -22.86 -13.80
CA VAL A 799 -38.63 -24.21 -13.41
C VAL A 799 -39.89 -25.03 -13.10
N PHE A 800 -40.06 -26.12 -13.83
CA PHE A 800 -41.14 -27.09 -13.64
C PHE A 800 -40.59 -28.42 -13.17
N GLY A 801 -41.37 -29.17 -12.40
CA GLY A 801 -41.09 -30.57 -12.06
C GLY A 801 -42.10 -31.49 -12.74
N LEU A 802 -41.64 -32.53 -13.42
CA LEU A 802 -42.48 -33.52 -14.10
C LEU A 802 -43.19 -34.43 -13.07
N LEU A 803 -44.47 -34.71 -13.27
CA LEU A 803 -45.30 -35.54 -12.40
C LEU A 803 -45.33 -36.98 -12.91
N GLU A 804 -44.51 -37.86 -12.35
CA GLU A 804 -44.39 -39.26 -12.81
C GLU A 804 -45.12 -40.26 -11.87
N GLU A 805 -46.42 -40.03 -11.66
CA GLU A 805 -47.29 -40.94 -10.90
C GLU A 805 -47.54 -42.27 -11.67
N PRO A 806 -47.75 -43.42 -11.00
CA PRO A 806 -47.98 -44.70 -11.68
C PRO A 806 -49.21 -44.66 -12.61
N GLY A 807 -49.00 -44.93 -13.91
CA GLY A 807 -50.08 -45.01 -14.91
C GLY A 807 -50.43 -43.71 -15.64
N LYS A 808 -49.63 -42.64 -15.48
CA LYS A 808 -49.74 -41.47 -16.35
C LYS A 808 -49.08 -41.75 -17.70
N ASP A 809 -49.92 -42.04 -18.69
CA ASP A 809 -49.56 -41.99 -20.10
C ASP A 809 -49.43 -40.51 -20.52
N PHE A 810 -48.24 -40.11 -21.00
CA PHE A 810 -48.00 -38.76 -21.50
C PHE A 810 -48.60 -38.53 -22.90
N GLY A 811 -49.14 -39.59 -23.51
CA GLY A 811 -49.74 -39.62 -24.83
C GLY A 811 -48.96 -40.52 -25.79
N ASP A 812 -49.65 -41.02 -26.81
CA ASP A 812 -49.04 -41.83 -27.87
C ASP A 812 -47.87 -41.10 -28.54
N GLY A 813 -46.69 -41.73 -28.56
CA GLY A 813 -45.47 -41.18 -29.18
C GLY A 813 -44.66 -40.24 -28.28
N ILE A 814 -45.09 -39.99 -27.05
CA ILE A 814 -44.32 -39.23 -26.05
C ILE A 814 -43.52 -40.21 -25.18
N LEU A 815 -42.27 -39.86 -24.88
CA LEU A 815 -41.39 -40.71 -24.07
C LEU A 815 -41.94 -40.86 -22.64
N PRO A 816 -41.69 -42.01 -21.99
CA PRO A 816 -41.99 -42.19 -20.58
C PRO A 816 -41.04 -41.36 -19.71
N ALA A 817 -41.35 -41.30 -18.42
CA ALA A 817 -40.57 -40.60 -17.41
C ALA A 817 -39.10 -41.08 -17.27
N ASP A 818 -38.84 -42.35 -17.59
CA ASP A 818 -37.53 -42.98 -17.55
C ASP A 818 -36.75 -42.89 -18.87
N TRP A 819 -37.04 -41.87 -19.70
CA TRP A 819 -36.37 -41.57 -20.97
C TRP A 819 -34.82 -41.59 -20.93
N GLN A 820 -34.21 -41.93 -22.07
CA GLN A 820 -32.78 -41.82 -22.35
C GLN A 820 -32.47 -40.54 -23.13
N GLU A 821 -31.34 -39.89 -22.85
CA GLU A 821 -30.98 -38.61 -23.47
C GLU A 821 -30.72 -38.69 -24.97
N SER A 822 -30.31 -39.86 -25.48
CA SER A 822 -30.11 -40.13 -26.91
C SER A 822 -31.42 -40.28 -27.69
N GLU A 823 -32.57 -40.31 -27.02
CA GLU A 823 -33.88 -40.56 -27.64
C GLU A 823 -34.81 -39.34 -27.58
N MET A 824 -34.52 -38.36 -26.71
CA MET A 824 -35.41 -37.23 -26.48
C MET A 824 -35.23 -36.13 -27.53
N THR A 825 -36.34 -35.70 -28.10
CA THR A 825 -36.47 -34.73 -29.19
C THR A 825 -37.60 -33.77 -28.85
N TRP A 826 -37.81 -32.71 -29.65
CA TRP A 826 -38.90 -31.77 -29.41
C TRP A 826 -40.29 -32.44 -29.38
N TYR A 827 -40.55 -33.38 -30.30
CA TYR A 827 -41.87 -33.96 -30.48
C TYR A 827 -42.24 -35.04 -29.47
N ASN A 828 -41.24 -35.74 -28.91
CA ASN A 828 -41.48 -36.83 -27.94
C ASN A 828 -41.13 -36.44 -26.50
N ALA A 829 -40.76 -35.18 -26.22
CA ALA A 829 -40.41 -34.71 -24.89
C ALA A 829 -41.64 -34.63 -23.95
N PRO A 830 -41.61 -35.24 -22.75
CA PRO A 830 -42.72 -35.23 -21.82
C PRO A 830 -43.15 -33.81 -21.42
N ALA A 831 -44.45 -33.54 -21.46
CA ALA A 831 -45.05 -32.25 -21.11
C ALA A 831 -44.60 -31.05 -21.98
N ASN A 832 -43.91 -31.28 -23.09
CA ASN A 832 -43.55 -30.22 -24.02
C ASN A 832 -44.78 -29.67 -24.75
N GLN A 833 -44.87 -28.34 -24.93
CA GLN A 833 -45.86 -27.69 -25.79
C GLN A 833 -45.18 -26.77 -26.80
N ASP A 834 -45.73 -26.67 -28.00
CA ASP A 834 -45.19 -25.79 -29.04
C ASP A 834 -45.19 -24.31 -28.60
N GLY A 835 -44.08 -23.60 -28.88
CA GLY A 835 -43.92 -22.18 -28.61
C GLY A 835 -42.97 -21.80 -27.45
N PRO A 836 -42.71 -20.48 -27.28
CA PRO A 836 -41.50 -19.92 -26.68
C PRO A 836 -41.41 -19.88 -25.14
N GLY A 837 -42.04 -20.81 -24.44
CA GLY A 837 -42.06 -20.78 -22.98
C GLY A 837 -43.00 -19.69 -22.45
N GLY A 838 -42.54 -18.45 -22.32
CA GLY A 838 -43.34 -17.34 -21.80
C GLY A 838 -43.51 -17.35 -20.28
N ALA A 839 -44.05 -16.27 -19.70
CA ALA A 839 -44.32 -16.22 -18.26
C ALA A 839 -45.38 -17.25 -17.85
N TYR A 840 -45.05 -18.12 -16.88
CA TYR A 840 -46.05 -18.98 -16.27
C TYR A 840 -46.92 -18.19 -15.30
N ILE A 841 -48.23 -18.40 -15.34
CA ILE A 841 -49.20 -17.76 -14.45
C ILE A 841 -49.78 -18.84 -13.52
N PRO A 842 -49.26 -18.98 -12.28
CA PRO A 842 -49.65 -20.07 -11.39
C PRO A 842 -51.15 -20.17 -11.13
N ARG A 843 -51.83 -19.03 -10.93
CA ARG A 843 -53.27 -19.00 -10.65
C ARG A 843 -54.15 -19.51 -11.80
N LYS A 844 -53.64 -19.46 -13.03
CA LYS A 844 -54.37 -19.89 -14.23
C LYS A 844 -53.89 -21.24 -14.75
N ALA A 845 -52.86 -21.82 -14.11
CA ALA A 845 -52.15 -23.01 -14.57
C ALA A 845 -51.86 -22.95 -16.08
N ARG A 846 -51.31 -21.83 -16.58
CA ARG A 846 -51.08 -21.62 -18.03
C ARG A 846 -49.84 -20.76 -18.27
N GLY A 847 -49.17 -21.00 -19.39
CA GLY A 847 -47.93 -20.32 -19.80
C GLY A 847 -46.72 -21.25 -19.66
N GLY A 848 -45.51 -20.74 -19.87
CA GLY A 848 -44.27 -21.51 -19.71
C GLY A 848 -43.97 -22.54 -20.80
N GLY A 849 -44.82 -22.72 -21.82
CA GLY A 849 -44.61 -23.69 -22.91
C GLY A 849 -44.55 -25.14 -22.44
N ILE A 850 -45.10 -25.41 -21.26
CA ILE A 850 -45.05 -26.71 -20.58
C ILE A 850 -46.47 -27.05 -20.13
N ASP A 851 -46.87 -28.31 -20.35
CA ASP A 851 -48.20 -28.77 -20.00
C ASP A 851 -48.37 -28.87 -18.47
N PRO A 852 -49.25 -28.04 -17.85
CA PRO A 852 -49.52 -28.07 -16.42
C PRO A 852 -50.18 -29.37 -15.95
N LYS A 853 -50.78 -30.17 -16.84
CA LYS A 853 -51.40 -31.47 -16.51
C LYS A 853 -50.35 -32.48 -16.00
N TYR A 854 -49.15 -32.36 -16.53
CA TYR A 854 -48.05 -33.29 -16.27
C TYR A 854 -46.93 -32.66 -15.45
N THR A 855 -47.06 -31.40 -15.01
CA THR A 855 -45.99 -30.70 -14.30
C THR A 855 -46.48 -29.93 -13.07
N SER A 856 -45.55 -29.60 -12.18
CA SER A 856 -45.75 -28.64 -11.10
C SER A 856 -44.75 -27.50 -11.24
N TYR A 857 -45.23 -26.27 -11.15
CA TYR A 857 -44.37 -25.10 -11.22
C TYR A 857 -43.63 -24.87 -9.88
N LEU A 858 -42.30 -24.92 -9.95
CA LEU A 858 -41.41 -24.88 -8.79
C LEU A 858 -40.88 -23.48 -8.49
N GLY A 859 -40.96 -22.58 -9.46
CA GLY A 859 -40.59 -21.19 -9.30
C GLY A 859 -39.91 -20.63 -10.55
N THR A 860 -39.29 -19.47 -10.36
CA THR A 860 -38.50 -18.79 -11.40
C THR A 860 -37.09 -18.60 -10.90
N ILE A 861 -36.11 -18.82 -11.78
CA ILE A 861 -34.71 -18.57 -11.53
C ILE A 861 -34.20 -17.43 -12.43
N SER A 862 -33.32 -16.60 -11.90
CA SER A 862 -32.63 -15.53 -12.64
C SER A 862 -31.20 -15.98 -12.91
N PRO A 863 -30.74 -16.04 -14.17
CA PRO A 863 -29.35 -16.29 -14.51
C PRO A 863 -28.45 -15.22 -13.90
N LYS A 864 -27.45 -15.64 -13.12
CA LYS A 864 -26.45 -14.76 -12.53
C LYS A 864 -25.08 -15.45 -12.53
N PRO A 865 -24.37 -15.46 -13.67
CA PRO A 865 -23.07 -16.12 -13.79
C PRO A 865 -22.03 -15.53 -12.82
N ASP A 866 -22.12 -14.23 -12.51
CA ASP A 866 -21.19 -13.54 -11.60
C ASP A 866 -21.63 -13.60 -10.12
N SER A 867 -22.68 -14.35 -9.77
CA SER A 867 -23.12 -14.54 -8.38
C SER A 867 -22.25 -15.59 -7.67
N PRO A 868 -21.96 -15.46 -6.35
CA PRO A 868 -21.18 -16.46 -5.60
C PRO A 868 -21.73 -17.89 -5.68
N PHE A 869 -23.05 -18.02 -5.84
CA PHE A 869 -23.74 -19.31 -6.00
C PHE A 869 -24.02 -19.71 -7.45
N GLY A 870 -23.58 -18.93 -8.44
CA GLY A 870 -24.06 -19.05 -9.81
C GLY A 870 -25.59 -18.88 -9.89
N THR A 871 -26.19 -19.58 -10.85
CA THR A 871 -27.65 -19.58 -11.05
C THR A 871 -28.28 -20.60 -10.11
N PHE A 872 -28.71 -20.13 -8.93
CA PHE A 872 -29.18 -20.95 -7.81
C PHE A 872 -30.66 -20.71 -7.47
N ILE A 873 -31.45 -21.78 -7.31
CA ILE A 873 -32.86 -21.72 -6.87
C ILE A 873 -33.10 -22.62 -5.65
N LYS A 874 -33.77 -22.05 -4.66
CA LYS A 874 -34.28 -22.73 -3.48
C LYS A 874 -35.65 -22.17 -3.13
N THR A 875 -36.71 -22.94 -3.34
CA THR A 875 -38.10 -22.52 -3.08
C THR A 875 -38.84 -23.57 -2.27
N THR A 876 -39.89 -23.13 -1.57
CA THR A 876 -40.81 -24.04 -0.87
C THR A 876 -41.46 -25.01 -1.86
N ASN A 877 -41.86 -24.53 -3.05
CA ASN A 877 -42.47 -25.38 -4.08
C ASN A 877 -41.50 -26.46 -4.59
N LEU A 878 -40.21 -26.13 -4.79
CA LEU A 878 -39.19 -27.12 -5.15
C LEU A 878 -39.05 -28.17 -4.05
N THR A 879 -38.92 -27.73 -2.80
CA THR A 879 -38.81 -28.62 -1.65
C THR A 879 -40.03 -29.52 -1.50
N ASP A 880 -41.23 -28.97 -1.61
CA ASP A 880 -42.49 -29.70 -1.48
C ASP A 880 -42.73 -30.66 -2.65
N PHE A 881 -42.25 -30.32 -3.85
CA PHE A 881 -42.24 -31.23 -4.98
C PHE A 881 -41.33 -32.43 -4.71
N MET A 882 -40.11 -32.20 -4.20
CA MET A 882 -39.17 -33.28 -3.84
C MET A 882 -39.68 -34.17 -2.70
N LYS A 883 -40.52 -33.66 -1.79
CA LYS A 883 -41.16 -34.44 -0.71
C LYS A 883 -42.19 -35.46 -1.20
N ARG A 884 -42.66 -35.37 -2.45
CA ARG A 884 -43.70 -36.25 -2.97
C ARG A 884 -43.18 -37.68 -3.13
N LYS A 885 -44.05 -38.67 -2.95
CA LYS A 885 -43.72 -40.07 -3.19
C LYS A 885 -43.56 -40.32 -4.69
N HIS A 886 -42.31 -40.42 -5.13
CA HIS A 886 -41.96 -40.77 -6.50
C HIS A 886 -41.60 -42.25 -6.58
N LYS A 887 -42.33 -43.06 -7.36
CA LYS A 887 -42.15 -44.53 -7.34
C LYS A 887 -40.77 -44.96 -7.89
N SER A 888 -40.23 -44.23 -8.87
CA SER A 888 -38.88 -44.44 -9.41
C SER A 888 -37.77 -43.79 -8.58
N LYS A 889 -38.12 -42.85 -7.68
CA LYS A 889 -37.17 -41.95 -7.01
C LYS A 889 -36.23 -41.19 -7.97
N ILE A 890 -36.70 -40.93 -9.19
CA ILE A 890 -36.06 -40.05 -10.17
C ILE A 890 -36.90 -38.77 -10.26
N PHE A 891 -36.26 -37.61 -10.35
CA PHE A 891 -36.95 -36.33 -10.49
C PHE A 891 -36.47 -35.59 -11.74
N THR A 892 -37.41 -35.25 -12.61
CA THR A 892 -37.15 -34.47 -13.83
C THR A 892 -37.59 -33.02 -13.65
N PHE A 893 -36.67 -32.08 -13.86
CA PHE A 893 -36.93 -30.65 -13.94
C PHE A 893 -36.88 -30.17 -15.38
N ILE A 894 -37.81 -29.28 -15.73
CA ILE A 894 -37.90 -28.68 -17.06
C ILE A 894 -37.73 -27.18 -16.92
N LEU A 895 -36.76 -26.62 -17.63
CA LEU A 895 -36.51 -25.20 -17.67
C LEU A 895 -36.99 -24.61 -18.99
N SER A 896 -37.72 -23.51 -18.89
CA SER A 896 -38.22 -22.77 -20.05
C SER A 896 -38.10 -21.26 -19.84
N ALA A 897 -37.70 -20.53 -20.88
CA ALA A 897 -37.49 -19.08 -20.80
C ALA A 897 -38.81 -18.29 -20.65
N ILE A 898 -38.79 -17.20 -19.87
CA ILE A 898 -39.96 -16.31 -19.67
C ILE A 898 -40.08 -15.23 -20.77
N ALA A 899 -38.97 -14.56 -21.13
CA ALA A 899 -38.78 -13.57 -22.22
C ALA A 899 -37.49 -12.75 -21.92
N PRO A 900 -36.73 -12.21 -22.92
CA PRO A 900 -37.21 -11.70 -24.21
C PRO A 900 -36.60 -12.33 -25.49
N SER A 901 -37.28 -12.06 -26.61
CA SER A 901 -37.38 -12.72 -27.91
C SER A 901 -36.13 -12.92 -28.79
N ASP A 902 -34.93 -12.53 -28.35
CA ASP A 902 -33.85 -12.28 -29.33
C ASP A 902 -32.53 -13.04 -29.05
N SER A 903 -32.45 -13.98 -28.10
CA SER A 903 -31.18 -14.68 -27.81
C SER A 903 -31.29 -16.05 -27.13
N SER A 904 -30.41 -16.97 -27.51
CA SER A 904 -30.16 -18.26 -26.85
C SER A 904 -29.23 -18.09 -25.66
N TYR A 905 -29.55 -18.71 -24.54
CA TYR A 905 -28.68 -18.81 -23.37
C TYR A 905 -28.22 -20.25 -23.18
N PHE A 906 -27.09 -20.41 -22.49
CA PHE A 906 -26.44 -21.71 -22.33
C PHE A 906 -26.16 -21.99 -20.86
N VAL A 907 -26.30 -23.26 -20.50
CA VAL A 907 -25.93 -23.84 -19.20
C VAL A 907 -24.95 -24.97 -19.50
N TYR A 908 -23.92 -25.14 -18.68
CA TYR A 908 -23.03 -26.30 -18.84
C TYR A 908 -23.80 -27.59 -18.60
N SER A 909 -23.58 -28.59 -19.45
CA SER A 909 -24.06 -29.95 -19.19
C SER A 909 -23.05 -30.74 -18.37
N ARG A 910 -23.38 -31.98 -18.02
CA ARG A 910 -22.44 -32.95 -17.44
C ARG A 910 -21.20 -33.19 -18.31
N ASP A 911 -21.32 -33.07 -19.64
CA ASP A 911 -20.22 -33.32 -20.59
C ASP A 911 -19.18 -32.19 -20.61
N ALA A 912 -19.52 -31.02 -20.07
CA ALA A 912 -18.55 -29.96 -19.79
C ALA A 912 -17.66 -30.26 -18.56
N GLY A 913 -17.99 -31.30 -17.78
CA GLY A 913 -17.21 -31.78 -16.65
C GLY A 913 -17.90 -31.61 -15.30
N LYS A 914 -17.46 -32.44 -14.34
CA LYS A 914 -18.08 -32.63 -13.01
C LYS A 914 -18.24 -31.34 -12.20
N ALA A 915 -17.32 -30.38 -12.34
CA ALA A 915 -17.36 -29.12 -11.60
C ALA A 915 -18.40 -28.12 -12.14
N LEU A 916 -18.83 -28.30 -13.40
CA LEU A 916 -19.71 -27.40 -14.12
C LEU A 916 -21.12 -27.97 -14.33
N ALA A 917 -21.29 -29.28 -14.13
CA ALA A 917 -22.56 -29.97 -14.31
C ALA A 917 -23.69 -29.37 -13.44
N PRO A 918 -24.95 -29.42 -13.91
CA PRO A 918 -26.12 -29.05 -13.09
C PRO A 918 -26.15 -29.86 -11.79
N ALA A 919 -26.33 -29.18 -10.66
CA ALA A 919 -26.24 -29.81 -9.34
C ALA A 919 -27.53 -29.66 -8.54
N LEU A 920 -28.07 -30.78 -8.07
CA LEU A 920 -29.18 -30.84 -7.14
C LEU A 920 -28.64 -31.11 -5.72
N TYR A 921 -28.94 -30.20 -4.82
CA TYR A 921 -28.59 -30.27 -3.41
C TYR A 921 -29.81 -30.70 -2.63
N ILE A 922 -29.70 -31.78 -1.86
CA ILE A 922 -30.81 -32.38 -1.11
C ILE A 922 -30.41 -32.55 0.35
N SER A 923 -31.33 -32.20 1.24
CA SER A 923 -31.29 -32.59 2.65
C SER A 923 -32.41 -33.57 2.95
N TYR A 924 -32.16 -34.53 3.84
CA TYR A 924 -33.16 -35.49 4.32
C TYR A 924 -33.09 -35.61 5.84
N PHE A 925 -34.14 -36.13 6.44
CA PHE A 925 -34.17 -36.47 7.86
C PHE A 925 -33.96 -37.98 8.04
N ASP A 926 -32.92 -38.37 8.78
CA ASP A 926 -32.75 -39.72 9.31
C ASP A 926 -32.68 -39.64 10.84
N SER A 927 -33.66 -40.24 11.53
CA SER A 927 -33.72 -40.21 12.98
C SER A 927 -32.57 -40.96 13.65
N ASN A 928 -31.86 -41.83 12.92
CA ASN A 928 -30.91 -42.80 13.49
C ASN A 928 -29.44 -42.50 13.13
N ARG A 929 -29.16 -41.41 12.41
CA ARG A 929 -27.81 -41.04 11.96
C ARG A 929 -27.59 -39.53 12.03
N THR A 930 -26.43 -39.11 12.52
CA THR A 930 -25.96 -37.74 12.26
C THR A 930 -25.48 -37.60 10.82
N VAL A 931 -25.38 -36.36 10.35
CA VAL A 931 -24.90 -36.05 9.00
C VAL A 931 -23.41 -36.43 8.81
N SER A 932 -22.66 -36.68 9.88
CA SER A 932 -21.29 -37.25 9.82
C SER A 932 -21.23 -38.78 9.71
N GLY A 933 -22.38 -39.47 9.73
CA GLY A 933 -22.43 -40.93 9.65
C GLY A 933 -22.18 -41.67 10.97
N ILE A 934 -22.09 -40.95 12.09
CA ILE A 934 -22.08 -41.55 13.42
C ILE A 934 -23.51 -41.98 13.75
N THR A 935 -23.72 -43.27 14.01
CA THR A 935 -24.95 -43.77 14.61
C THR A 935 -25.06 -43.19 16.01
N THR A 936 -25.96 -42.23 16.17
CA THR A 936 -26.43 -41.80 17.50
C THR A 936 -27.80 -42.42 17.68
N GLU A 937 -28.01 -43.10 18.81
CA GLU A 937 -29.37 -43.41 19.22
C GLU A 937 -30.13 -42.09 19.30
N SER A 938 -31.16 -41.95 18.48
CA SER A 938 -32.04 -40.79 18.34
C SER A 938 -32.40 -40.18 19.70
N ALA A 939 -31.73 -39.13 20.18
CA ALA A 939 -31.95 -38.69 21.56
C ALA A 939 -33.15 -37.73 21.71
N ILE A 940 -34.25 -37.95 20.99
CA ILE A 940 -35.55 -37.43 21.44
C ILE A 940 -36.25 -38.57 22.16
N GLN A 941 -36.36 -38.46 23.48
CA GLN A 941 -37.15 -39.37 24.30
C GLN A 941 -38.40 -38.62 24.75
N LEU A 942 -39.55 -39.00 24.19
CA LEU A 942 -40.85 -38.52 24.61
C LEU A 942 -41.54 -39.68 25.36
N SER A 943 -41.89 -39.47 26.63
CA SER A 943 -42.68 -40.47 27.35
C SER A 943 -44.13 -40.47 26.85
N LYS A 944 -44.85 -41.56 27.13
CA LYS A 944 -46.31 -41.55 26.98
C LYS A 944 -46.91 -40.48 27.89
N VAL A 945 -48.06 -39.95 27.47
CA VAL A 945 -48.87 -39.07 28.32
C VAL A 945 -49.50 -39.91 29.42
N HIS A 946 -49.10 -39.64 30.66
CA HIS A 946 -49.78 -40.16 31.85
C HIS A 946 -51.00 -39.29 32.14
N ILE A 947 -52.11 -39.91 32.55
CA ILE A 947 -53.38 -39.23 32.80
C ILE A 947 -53.91 -39.70 34.16
N ASP A 948 -54.10 -38.77 35.08
CA ASP A 948 -54.83 -39.04 36.32
C ASP A 948 -56.34 -39.11 36.02
N ILE A 949 -56.92 -40.29 36.23
CA ILE A 949 -58.31 -40.59 35.85
C ILE A 949 -59.38 -39.86 36.67
N VAL A 950 -59.02 -39.23 37.80
CA VAL A 950 -59.96 -38.52 38.68
C VAL A 950 -59.91 -37.02 38.44
N THR A 951 -58.69 -36.48 38.32
CA THR A 951 -58.45 -35.04 38.20
C THR A 951 -58.31 -34.57 36.75
N LEU A 952 -58.05 -35.51 35.81
CA LEU A 952 -57.69 -35.24 34.42
C LEU A 952 -56.45 -34.33 34.28
N GLU A 953 -55.53 -34.41 35.24
CA GLU A 953 -54.19 -33.87 35.08
C GLU A 953 -53.34 -34.83 34.24
N CYS A 954 -52.62 -34.27 33.27
CA CYS A 954 -51.79 -35.03 32.35
C CYS A 954 -50.33 -34.60 32.45
N ASP A 955 -49.41 -35.55 32.39
CA ASP A 955 -47.98 -35.29 32.39
C ASP A 955 -47.21 -36.18 31.43
N PHE A 956 -46.07 -35.68 30.96
CA PHE A 956 -45.12 -36.41 30.13
C PHE A 956 -43.72 -35.77 30.23
N ASP A 957 -42.71 -36.54 29.89
CA ASP A 957 -41.31 -36.14 29.87
C ASP A 957 -40.79 -36.02 28.45
N LEU A 958 -39.96 -35.01 28.20
CA LEU A 958 -39.26 -34.82 26.94
C LEU A 958 -37.76 -34.59 27.20
N THR A 959 -36.92 -35.43 26.61
CA THR A 959 -35.48 -35.18 26.44
C THR A 959 -35.20 -34.94 24.97
N ILE A 960 -34.34 -33.98 24.64
CA ILE A 960 -33.90 -33.72 23.26
C ILE A 960 -32.40 -33.89 23.11
N GLY A 961 -31.94 -34.31 21.93
CA GLY A 961 -30.55 -34.66 21.69
C GLY A 961 -29.65 -33.45 21.49
N GLU A 962 -30.19 -32.33 21.00
CA GLU A 962 -29.42 -31.12 20.69
C GLU A 962 -30.23 -29.86 21.04
N PRO A 963 -29.58 -28.77 21.52
CA PRO A 963 -30.28 -27.55 21.92
C PRO A 963 -30.98 -26.89 20.72
N GLN A 964 -32.28 -26.61 20.86
CA GLN A 964 -33.10 -26.00 19.80
C GLN A 964 -34.39 -25.41 20.36
N PHE A 965 -35.07 -24.55 19.60
CA PHE A 965 -36.42 -24.13 19.90
C PHE A 965 -37.41 -25.31 19.77
N VAL A 966 -38.22 -25.55 20.80
CA VAL A 966 -39.22 -26.62 20.83
C VAL A 966 -40.60 -26.06 21.15
N LYS A 967 -41.56 -26.45 20.31
CA LYS A 967 -42.98 -26.18 20.45
C LYS A 967 -43.74 -27.46 20.75
N ILE A 968 -44.66 -27.42 21.71
CA ILE A 968 -45.49 -28.58 22.09
C ILE A 968 -46.96 -28.16 22.05
N GLU A 969 -47.76 -28.89 21.28
CA GLU A 969 -49.15 -28.54 20.96
C GLU A 969 -50.07 -29.76 21.07
N ILE A 970 -51.33 -29.55 21.39
CA ILE A 970 -52.36 -30.60 21.42
C ILE A 970 -53.41 -30.32 20.36
N PHE A 971 -53.77 -31.38 19.62
CA PHE A 971 -54.84 -31.38 18.63
C PHE A 971 -55.87 -32.47 18.99
N ASN A 972 -57.15 -32.26 18.63
CA ASN A 972 -58.18 -33.30 18.77
C ASN A 972 -58.20 -34.26 17.55
N GLU A 973 -59.10 -35.24 17.55
CA GLU A 973 -59.25 -36.24 16.49
C GLU A 973 -59.55 -35.64 15.09
N SER A 974 -60.17 -34.45 15.03
CA SER A 974 -60.39 -33.73 13.76
C SER A 974 -59.20 -32.85 13.33
N GLY A 975 -58.07 -32.89 14.04
CA GLY A 975 -56.90 -32.06 13.78
C GLY A 975 -57.06 -30.59 14.20
N LYS A 976 -58.10 -30.25 14.97
CA LYS A 976 -58.32 -28.90 15.50
C LYS A 976 -57.38 -28.67 16.69
N PHE A 977 -56.66 -27.56 16.66
CA PHE A 977 -55.79 -27.11 17.76
C PHE A 977 -56.60 -26.90 19.04
N ILE A 978 -56.07 -27.39 20.16
CA ILE A 978 -56.69 -27.29 21.49
C ILE A 978 -55.87 -26.36 22.38
N GLN A 979 -54.56 -26.61 22.52
CA GLN A 979 -53.70 -25.85 23.41
C GLN A 979 -52.22 -26.01 23.05
N GLN A 980 -51.42 -24.97 23.31
CA GLN A 980 -49.95 -25.05 23.30
C GLN A 980 -49.43 -25.15 24.74
N ILE A 981 -48.53 -26.10 24.97
CA ILE A 981 -47.90 -26.39 26.28
C ILE A 981 -46.54 -25.70 26.40
N CYS A 982 -45.77 -25.65 25.31
CA CYS A 982 -44.40 -25.12 25.31
C CYS A 982 -44.08 -24.42 23.99
N GLY A 983 -43.18 -23.43 24.05
CA GLY A 983 -42.64 -22.70 22.89
C GLY A 983 -41.40 -21.92 23.33
N ARG A 984 -40.27 -22.62 23.53
CA ARG A 984 -39.00 -22.03 23.99
C ARG A 984 -37.80 -22.87 23.55
N GLU A 985 -36.60 -22.33 23.65
CA GLU A 985 -35.37 -23.11 23.54
C GLU A 985 -35.23 -24.08 24.71
N LEU A 986 -34.87 -25.32 24.38
CA LEU A 986 -34.52 -26.37 25.34
C LEU A 986 -33.06 -26.77 25.14
N LYS A 987 -32.36 -27.11 26.22
CA LYS A 987 -30.99 -27.66 26.19
C LYS A 987 -30.99 -29.15 25.84
N SER A 988 -29.88 -29.64 25.28
CA SER A 988 -29.68 -31.08 25.04
C SER A 988 -29.57 -31.90 26.31
N GLU A 989 -29.88 -33.20 26.18
CA GLU A 989 -29.68 -34.26 27.18
C GLU A 989 -30.31 -33.99 28.57
N THR A 990 -31.18 -33.00 28.64
CA THR A 990 -31.90 -32.60 29.85
C THR A 990 -33.32 -33.12 29.76
N LYS A 991 -33.77 -33.84 30.78
CA LYS A 991 -35.14 -34.35 30.87
C LYS A 991 -36.07 -33.25 31.37
N TYR A 992 -37.01 -32.80 30.52
CA TYR A 992 -38.00 -31.77 30.84
C TYR A 992 -39.36 -32.38 31.14
N PRO A 993 -39.90 -32.25 32.37
CA PRO A 993 -41.27 -32.64 32.68
C PRO A 993 -42.26 -31.55 32.23
N PHE A 994 -43.33 -31.96 31.57
CA PHE A 994 -44.43 -31.10 31.15
C PHE A 994 -45.75 -31.57 31.75
N LYS A 995 -46.62 -30.62 32.10
CA LYS A 995 -47.95 -30.88 32.66
C LYS A 995 -49.01 -30.01 32.00
N PHE A 996 -50.21 -30.54 31.84
CA PHE A 996 -51.39 -29.79 31.41
C PHE A 996 -52.67 -30.39 32.01
N LYS A 997 -53.78 -29.65 31.96
CA LYS A 997 -55.08 -30.10 32.48
C LYS A 997 -56.04 -30.38 31.34
N ALA A 998 -56.57 -31.60 31.27
CA ALA A 998 -57.50 -32.02 30.24
C ALA A 998 -58.98 -31.96 30.69
N LYS A 999 -59.29 -31.41 31.88
CA LYS A 999 -60.66 -31.35 32.42
C LYS A 999 -61.68 -30.63 31.52
N SER A 1000 -61.24 -29.69 30.69
CA SER A 1000 -62.12 -29.00 29.73
C SER A 1000 -62.17 -29.67 28.35
N PHE A 1001 -61.44 -30.78 28.16
CA PHE A 1001 -61.37 -31.47 26.88
C PHE A 1001 -62.59 -32.39 26.75
N PRO A 1002 -63.34 -32.35 25.64
CA PRO A 1002 -64.38 -33.33 25.37
C PRO A 1002 -63.85 -34.76 25.35
N THR A 1003 -64.69 -35.74 25.66
CA THR A 1003 -64.35 -37.17 25.51
C THR A 1003 -63.97 -37.47 24.06
N GLY A 1004 -62.76 -37.99 23.83
CA GLY A 1004 -62.21 -38.12 22.48
C GLY A 1004 -60.71 -38.43 22.44
N LYS A 1005 -60.22 -38.70 21.22
CA LYS A 1005 -58.79 -38.91 20.95
C LYS A 1005 -58.08 -37.57 20.73
N TYR A 1006 -56.86 -37.48 21.25
CA TYR A 1006 -56.01 -36.31 21.14
C TYR A 1006 -54.61 -36.72 20.68
N THR A 1007 -53.93 -35.78 20.03
CA THR A 1007 -52.55 -35.91 19.60
C THR A 1007 -51.73 -34.79 20.24
N LEU A 1008 -50.75 -35.18 21.04
CA LEU A 1008 -49.67 -34.31 21.51
C LEU A 1008 -48.61 -34.27 20.40
N LYS A 1009 -48.38 -33.10 19.81
CA LYS A 1009 -47.36 -32.86 18.81
C LYS A 1009 -46.22 -32.06 19.41
N VAL A 1010 -45.02 -32.64 19.43
CA VAL A 1010 -43.77 -31.99 19.82
C VAL A 1010 -42.98 -31.70 18.56
N SER A 1011 -42.75 -30.44 18.25
CA SER A 1011 -41.97 -30.00 17.08
C SER A 1011 -40.80 -29.14 17.51
N GLY A 1012 -39.58 -29.55 17.14
CA GLY A 1012 -38.38 -28.73 17.22
C GLY A 1012 -37.97 -28.16 15.86
N GLU A 1013 -36.86 -27.44 15.82
CA GLU A 1013 -36.23 -26.95 14.58
C GLU A 1013 -35.82 -28.10 13.66
N SER A 1014 -35.42 -29.25 14.22
CA SER A 1014 -34.92 -30.40 13.47
C SER A 1014 -35.78 -31.67 13.59
N PHE A 1015 -36.93 -31.62 14.27
CA PHE A 1015 -37.77 -32.80 14.49
C PHE A 1015 -39.27 -32.52 14.67
N SER A 1016 -40.11 -33.54 14.45
CA SER A 1016 -41.53 -33.53 14.84
C SER A 1016 -41.94 -34.93 15.30
N ARG A 1017 -42.47 -35.07 16.51
CA ARG A 1017 -42.97 -36.32 17.09
C ARG A 1017 -44.38 -36.15 17.61
N GLU A 1018 -45.20 -37.18 17.43
CA GLU A 1018 -46.57 -37.21 17.90
C GLU A 1018 -46.78 -38.35 18.90
N GLU A 1019 -47.52 -38.07 19.97
CA GLU A 1019 -48.00 -39.07 20.93
C GLU A 1019 -49.52 -38.96 21.02
N LYS A 1020 -50.21 -40.08 20.85
CA LYS A 1020 -51.67 -40.14 20.89
C LYS A 1020 -52.15 -40.57 22.27
N PHE A 1021 -53.16 -39.88 22.79
CA PHE A 1021 -53.77 -40.20 24.07
C PHE A 1021 -55.29 -40.00 24.01
N TYR A 1022 -56.00 -40.57 24.96
CA TYR A 1022 -57.47 -40.57 24.98
C TYR A 1022 -57.97 -40.00 26.31
N ILE A 1023 -58.95 -39.10 26.23
CA ILE A 1023 -59.61 -38.52 27.40
C ILE A 1023 -61.03 -39.06 27.47
N LEU A 1024 -61.38 -39.60 28.65
CA LEU A 1024 -62.73 -39.97 29.07
C LEU A 1024 -63.15 -38.97 30.14
N ASN A 1025 -63.82 -37.90 29.74
CA ASN A 1025 -64.34 -36.85 30.61
C ASN A 1025 -65.82 -37.10 30.94
#